data_AF-A0A2N3BQU7-F1
#
_entry.id   AF-A0A2N3BQU7-F1
#
_cell.length_a   1.000
_cell.length_b   1.000
_cell.length_c   1.000
_cell.angle_alpha   90.00
_cell.angle_beta   90.00
_cell.angle_gamma   90.00
#
_symmetry.space_group_name_H-M   'P 1'
#
loop_
_entity.id
_entity.type
_entity.pdbx_description
1 polymer ?
#
loop_
_entity_poly.entity_id
_entity_poly.type
_entity_poly.pdbx_seq_one_letter_code
_entity_poly.pdbx_strand_id
1 'polypeptide(L)'
;MDYRWTTVATGEEKVGSATADRIEPYADWEQMTRPAWRNAVVGGKALALWQPVLAELNPGHVGGIRAAAGVLRGLIDPASLAIGADVQAMLLAVAVTGVQDALDAHFFLFRPETDAHQPLMDGRDALYRVIHVGPAVPGAFIDPTATGPASVDGAERAGKVGTTVLTATVDDVTGVAHERFRLGRTATRIARFWAQAQPDFQGGGSAPPAIGTVFDAARINGLLGSQPSEDDLYRALYPRGLPFIAAAPRSTGAGLRSAADIADPAHHRPFGRRDSHGTHVLDLAAGEPAEDGVADRPILSVQLPRLATFETSGARLDVFVLMAVMRILDWADNWQEGGQAVRAPVVINISYGILAGPKDGSGLMEAEIARLVEARNAQGVATAVVLPAGNGFRAGCHAVMDLGPGQGDSVTLRLQPEDLTTGFVEIWLDRVERLALTLSPPAGPPVTLTLAGGAACVADWQGRRGGGADDWVTIGRVYVRPAGARLRVVLALCPTLNHDDPDLTAPPGAYGIALFNEGAARVTAAIDVQRDDALDDYPAAGRQAYLDHPSVDAVDPETLLRDMPRPGQGPVSRLGTISAHATADADAVIVVGAAFGRDARAEAALYSGAGAGPERRWPDLAATGDESRSHPGILGAGTLSASAATYSGTSVAAPQVTRAIVDQWRAKGTIGTTPVDIGALLAGGRPLPARDTRLGAGIARTAPGRGRPIRREPD
;
A
#
# COMPACT_ATOMS: atom_id res chain seq x y z
N MET A 1 37.06 1.23 -13.11
CA MET A 1 35.87 2.10 -13.16
C MET A 1 35.99 3.06 -12.00
N ASP A 2 35.75 4.35 -12.23
CA ASP A 2 35.80 5.38 -11.20
C ASP A 2 34.38 5.74 -10.79
N TYR A 3 34.19 6.03 -9.50
CA TYR A 3 32.90 6.41 -8.90
C TYR A 3 33.09 7.66 -8.05
N ARG A 4 32.08 8.51 -7.99
CA ARG A 4 32.11 9.73 -7.16
C ARG A 4 30.72 10.17 -6.74
N TRP A 5 30.67 10.96 -5.66
CA TRP A 5 29.51 11.78 -5.34
C TRP A 5 29.58 13.10 -6.10
N THR A 6 28.45 13.52 -6.65
CA THR A 6 28.24 14.91 -7.03
C THR A 6 27.10 15.45 -6.19
N THR A 7 27.40 16.43 -5.35
CA THR A 7 26.38 17.13 -4.56
C THR A 7 25.57 18.00 -5.51
N VAL A 8 24.27 17.75 -5.60
CA VAL A 8 23.37 18.66 -6.30
C VAL A 8 23.07 19.79 -5.33
N ALA A 9 23.69 20.96 -5.56
CA ALA A 9 23.28 22.18 -4.88
C ALA A 9 21.92 22.58 -5.44
N THR A 10 20.82 22.18 -4.80
CA THR A 10 19.49 22.70 -5.11
C THR A 10 19.38 24.12 -4.53
N GLY A 11 20.14 25.04 -5.15
CA GLY A 11 20.15 26.47 -4.91
C GLY A 11 19.92 27.30 -6.17
N GLU A 12 19.77 26.66 -7.34
CA GLU A 12 19.25 27.30 -8.54
C GLU A 12 17.82 26.80 -8.80
N GLU A 13 16.87 27.72 -8.87
CA GLU A 13 15.47 27.49 -9.19
C GLU A 13 15.31 26.66 -10.47
N LYS A 14 14.82 25.42 -10.33
CA LYS A 14 13.97 24.62 -11.25
C LYS A 14 13.93 23.19 -10.69
N VAL A 15 12.83 22.59 -10.23
CA VAL A 15 11.39 22.81 -10.36
C VAL A 15 10.78 22.72 -8.95
N GLY A 16 9.94 23.66 -8.53
CA GLY A 16 9.08 23.47 -7.35
C GLY A 16 9.68 23.67 -5.93
N SER A 17 10.59 24.62 -5.70
CA SER A 17 10.84 25.29 -4.37
C SER A 17 11.11 24.49 -3.08
N ALA A 18 11.30 23.17 -3.10
CA ALA A 18 11.48 22.37 -1.89
C ALA A 18 12.95 22.30 -1.44
N THR A 19 13.21 22.50 -0.15
CA THR A 19 14.51 22.25 0.50
C THR A 19 14.75 20.74 0.65
N ALA A 20 16.00 20.28 0.78
CA ALA A 20 16.36 18.84 0.79
C ALA A 20 15.64 18.01 1.87
N ASP A 21 15.18 18.64 2.95
CA ASP A 21 14.36 18.05 4.01
C ASP A 21 12.90 17.76 3.59
N ARG A 22 12.42 18.39 2.51
CA ARG A 22 11.04 18.29 2.00
C ARG A 22 10.90 17.43 0.74
N ILE A 23 12.01 16.99 0.16
CA ILE A 23 12.02 16.10 -1.00
C ILE A 23 11.63 14.69 -0.54
N GLU A 24 10.64 14.07 -1.20
CA GLU A 24 10.32 12.65 -0.98
C GLU A 24 11.18 11.78 -1.91
N PRO A 25 12.10 10.94 -1.37
CA PRO A 25 13.06 10.18 -2.16
C PRO A 25 12.48 9.36 -3.31
N TYR A 26 11.35 8.70 -3.08
CA TYR A 26 10.70 7.88 -4.10
C TYR A 26 10.12 8.73 -5.24
N ALA A 27 9.48 9.85 -4.92
CA ALA A 27 8.88 10.74 -5.90
C ALA A 27 9.96 11.46 -6.73
N ASP A 28 11.00 11.96 -6.09
CA ASP A 28 12.13 12.63 -6.76
C ASP A 28 12.91 11.67 -7.66
N TRP A 29 13.17 10.46 -7.18
CA TRP A 29 13.86 9.46 -7.99
C TRP A 29 13.04 9.05 -9.21
N GLU A 30 11.73 8.87 -9.05
CA GLU A 30 10.85 8.61 -10.19
C GLU A 30 10.85 9.75 -11.20
N GLN A 31 10.91 11.01 -10.77
CA GLN A 31 11.02 12.16 -11.68
C GLN A 31 12.31 12.13 -12.50
N MET A 32 13.40 11.59 -11.93
CA MET A 32 14.69 11.47 -12.60
C MET A 32 14.74 10.27 -13.56
N THR A 33 14.16 9.14 -13.18
CA THR A 33 14.26 7.88 -13.94
C THR A 33 13.05 7.59 -14.84
N ARG A 34 12.01 8.43 -14.81
CA ARG A 34 10.81 8.26 -15.64
C ARG A 34 11.15 8.20 -17.14
N PRO A 35 10.54 7.28 -17.90
CA PRO A 35 10.71 7.22 -19.35
C PRO A 35 10.32 8.52 -20.06
N ALA A 36 11.07 8.89 -21.11
CA ALA A 36 10.82 10.09 -21.91
C ALA A 36 9.41 10.15 -22.53
N TRP A 37 8.76 9.00 -22.77
CA TRP A 37 7.39 8.97 -23.29
C TRP A 37 6.35 9.43 -22.25
N ARG A 38 6.66 9.52 -20.94
CA ARG A 38 5.77 10.18 -19.96
C ARG A 38 5.74 11.71 -20.13
N ASN A 39 6.69 12.26 -20.88
CA ASN A 39 6.65 13.63 -21.40
C ASN A 39 5.92 13.71 -22.76
N ALA A 40 5.24 12.63 -23.20
CA ALA A 40 4.59 12.58 -24.50
C ALA A 40 3.45 13.60 -24.61
N VAL A 41 3.28 14.05 -25.84
CA VAL A 41 2.24 14.97 -26.26
C VAL A 41 1.05 14.15 -26.78
N VAL A 42 -0.07 14.17 -26.06
CA VAL A 42 -1.32 13.54 -26.52
C VAL A 42 -2.19 14.62 -27.16
N GLY A 43 -2.51 14.46 -28.45
CA GLY A 43 -3.36 15.42 -29.17
C GLY A 43 -2.78 16.84 -29.28
N GLY A 44 -1.45 16.98 -29.29
CA GLY A 44 -0.77 18.29 -29.36
C GLY A 44 -0.58 19.00 -28.01
N LYS A 45 -0.99 18.40 -26.88
CA LYS A 45 -0.75 18.92 -25.53
C LYS A 45 0.14 17.98 -24.72
N ALA A 46 1.09 18.53 -23.96
CA ALA A 46 1.90 17.76 -23.02
C ALA A 46 0.98 17.07 -21.99
N LEU A 47 1.29 15.82 -21.65
CA LEU A 47 0.62 15.11 -20.56
C LEU A 47 0.81 15.90 -19.26
N ALA A 48 -0.28 16.36 -18.65
CA ALA A 48 -0.23 17.02 -17.35
C ALA A 48 -0.01 15.97 -16.26
N LEU A 49 1.05 16.14 -15.47
CA LEU A 49 1.35 15.30 -14.31
C LEU A 49 0.81 15.95 -13.05
N TRP A 50 0.09 15.15 -12.26
CA TRP A 50 -0.55 15.59 -11.04
C TRP A 50 -0.03 14.78 -9.87
N GLN A 51 0.11 15.39 -8.70
CA GLN A 51 0.48 14.70 -7.47
C GLN A 51 -0.68 14.74 -6.49
N PRO A 52 -1.00 13.61 -5.83
CA PRO A 52 -1.92 13.61 -4.72
C PRO A 52 -1.23 14.24 -3.50
N VAL A 53 -1.94 15.15 -2.84
CA VAL A 53 -1.46 15.88 -1.67
C VAL A 53 -2.41 15.58 -0.52
N LEU A 54 -1.89 14.96 0.53
CA LEU A 54 -2.56 14.89 1.82
C LEU A 54 -2.33 16.22 2.53
N ALA A 55 -3.42 16.87 2.92
CA ALA A 55 -3.42 18.18 3.52
C ALA A 55 -4.28 18.22 4.78
N GLU A 56 -3.96 19.17 5.66
CA GLU A 56 -4.68 19.45 6.89
C GLU A 56 -5.13 20.90 6.88
N LEU A 57 -6.39 21.15 7.19
CA LEU A 57 -6.90 22.52 7.25
C LEU A 57 -6.24 23.32 8.36
N ASN A 58 -5.86 24.57 8.07
CA ASN A 58 -5.24 25.42 9.08
C ASN A 58 -6.29 25.96 10.07
N PRO A 59 -6.11 25.75 11.40
CA PRO A 59 -6.98 26.24 12.46
C PRO A 59 -7.40 27.71 12.36
N GLY A 60 -6.46 28.59 11.98
CA GLY A 60 -6.66 30.05 11.93
C GLY A 60 -7.69 30.52 10.90
N HIS A 61 -8.07 29.67 9.94
CA HIS A 61 -9.10 29.97 8.94
C HIS A 61 -10.47 29.34 9.28
N VAL A 62 -10.56 28.56 10.37
CA VAL A 62 -11.73 27.72 10.65
C VAL A 62 -12.51 28.28 11.85
N GLY A 63 -13.60 29.01 11.58
CA GLY A 63 -14.59 29.42 12.57
C GLY A 63 -15.58 28.30 13.01
N GLY A 64 -15.19 27.02 12.89
CA GLY A 64 -16.00 25.83 13.15
C GLY A 64 -16.33 24.98 11.91
N ILE A 65 -17.00 23.83 12.11
CA ILE A 65 -17.27 22.81 11.05
C ILE A 65 -17.95 23.38 9.81
N ARG A 66 -18.92 24.30 9.96
CA ARG A 66 -19.60 24.91 8.80
C ARG A 66 -18.65 25.80 7.98
N ALA A 67 -17.70 26.47 8.63
CA ALA A 67 -16.69 27.28 7.97
C ALA A 67 -15.67 26.38 7.24
N ALA A 68 -15.18 25.32 7.89
CA ALA A 68 -14.33 24.31 7.24
C ALA A 68 -15.00 23.68 6.01
N ALA A 69 -16.26 23.24 6.13
CA ALA A 69 -17.02 22.70 5.01
C ALA A 69 -17.26 23.73 3.88
N GLY A 70 -17.31 25.03 4.22
CA GLY A 70 -17.38 26.12 3.25
C GLY A 70 -16.06 26.34 2.51
N VAL A 71 -14.93 26.37 3.23
CA VAL A 71 -13.57 26.46 2.66
C VAL A 71 -13.31 25.26 1.76
N LEU A 72 -13.58 24.04 2.23
CA LEU A 72 -13.43 22.82 1.44
C LEU A 72 -14.35 22.83 0.21
N ARG A 73 -15.62 23.22 0.32
CA ARG A 73 -16.49 23.39 -0.86
C ARG A 73 -15.97 24.42 -1.84
N GLY A 74 -15.38 25.52 -1.35
CA GLY A 74 -14.76 26.52 -2.21
C GLY A 74 -13.53 25.99 -2.94
N LEU A 75 -12.79 25.07 -2.34
CA LEU A 75 -11.69 24.36 -3.02
C LEU A 75 -12.22 23.44 -4.15
N ILE A 76 -13.41 22.86 -4.01
CA ILE A 76 -14.08 22.02 -5.03
C ILE A 76 -14.66 22.85 -6.18
N ASP A 77 -15.16 24.06 -5.89
CA ASP A 77 -15.74 24.99 -6.86
C ASP A 77 -14.83 26.22 -7.05
N PRO A 78 -13.83 26.16 -7.96
CA PRO A 78 -12.84 27.22 -8.13
C PRO A 78 -13.44 28.58 -8.54
N ALA A 79 -14.68 28.62 -9.04
CA ALA A 79 -15.38 29.87 -9.34
C ALA A 79 -15.69 30.70 -8.08
N SER A 80 -15.72 30.08 -6.90
CA SER A 80 -16.11 30.71 -5.63
C SER A 80 -14.96 31.33 -4.84
N LEU A 81 -13.70 30.94 -5.10
CA LEU A 81 -12.50 31.42 -4.38
C LEU A 81 -11.50 32.22 -5.24
N ALA A 82 -11.80 32.47 -6.53
CA ALA A 82 -10.86 33.08 -7.48
C ALA A 82 -9.48 32.37 -7.54
N ILE A 83 -9.46 31.07 -7.22
CA ILE A 83 -8.28 30.21 -7.38
C ILE A 83 -8.18 29.87 -8.87
N GLY A 84 -7.00 30.04 -9.45
CA GLY A 84 -6.78 29.84 -10.89
C GLY A 84 -7.19 28.44 -11.39
N ALA A 85 -7.46 28.33 -12.70
CA ALA A 85 -7.89 27.10 -13.38
C ALA A 85 -6.87 25.94 -13.31
N ASP A 86 -5.69 26.21 -12.76
CA ASP A 86 -4.52 25.37 -12.50
C ASP A 86 -4.65 24.51 -11.23
N VAL A 87 -5.71 24.72 -10.43
CA VAL A 87 -5.98 23.91 -9.23
C VAL A 87 -7.24 23.08 -9.44
N GLN A 88 -7.09 21.76 -9.47
CA GLN A 88 -8.22 20.84 -9.45
C GLN A 88 -8.23 20.07 -8.14
N ALA A 89 -8.88 20.64 -7.11
CA ALA A 89 -9.07 19.93 -5.86
C ALA A 89 -10.12 18.83 -6.07
N MET A 90 -9.68 17.58 -6.01
CA MET A 90 -10.60 16.48 -5.80
C MET A 90 -10.67 16.20 -4.31
N LEU A 91 -11.68 16.77 -3.65
CA LEU A 91 -12.02 16.41 -2.28
C LEU A 91 -12.66 15.03 -2.25
N LEU A 92 -11.80 14.04 -2.12
CA LEU A 92 -12.22 12.71 -1.70
C LEU A 92 -12.55 12.79 -0.22
N ALA A 93 -13.87 12.79 0.05
CA ALA A 93 -14.49 12.58 1.35
C ALA A 93 -13.68 13.17 2.51
N VAL A 94 -14.02 14.39 2.91
CA VAL A 94 -13.62 14.91 4.22
C VAL A 94 -13.92 13.80 5.22
N ALA A 95 -12.89 13.23 5.84
CA ALA A 95 -13.09 12.55 7.10
C ALA A 95 -13.44 13.66 8.10
N VAL A 96 -14.68 14.16 8.03
CA VAL A 96 -15.31 14.77 9.19
C VAL A 96 -15.58 13.59 10.11
N THR A 97 -14.50 13.05 10.68
CA THR A 97 -14.60 12.50 12.02
C THR A 97 -15.38 13.57 12.77
N GLY A 98 -16.47 13.18 13.42
CA GLY A 98 -17.43 14.12 14.04
C GLY A 98 -16.85 14.88 15.22
N VAL A 99 -15.64 15.45 15.09
CA VAL A 99 -15.07 16.40 16.01
C VAL A 99 -15.95 17.63 15.92
N GLN A 100 -16.53 17.98 17.05
CA GLN A 100 -17.11 19.31 17.27
C GLN A 100 -16.05 20.42 17.08
N ASP A 101 -14.78 20.07 16.87
CA ASP A 101 -13.65 20.93 16.55
C ASP A 101 -13.08 20.58 15.17
N ALA A 102 -13.40 21.38 14.16
CA ALA A 102 -12.93 21.23 12.78
C ALA A 102 -11.42 21.53 12.59
N LEU A 103 -10.61 21.33 13.63
CA LEU A 103 -9.22 21.76 13.73
C LEU A 103 -8.22 20.71 13.17
N ASP A 104 -8.62 19.44 13.01
CA ASP A 104 -7.74 18.32 12.58
C ASP A 104 -8.26 17.57 11.33
N ALA A 105 -8.91 18.29 10.41
CA ALA A 105 -9.50 17.69 9.21
C ALA A 105 -8.43 17.43 8.13
N HIS A 106 -8.08 16.16 7.94
CA HIS A 106 -7.24 15.72 6.83
C HIS A 106 -8.07 15.44 5.57
N PHE A 107 -7.55 15.85 4.42
CA PHE A 107 -8.19 15.68 3.12
C PHE A 107 -7.16 15.50 2.01
N PHE A 108 -7.58 14.88 0.91
CA PHE A 108 -6.77 14.80 -0.29
C PHE A 108 -7.16 15.87 -1.30
N LEU A 109 -6.17 16.34 -2.05
CA LEU A 109 -6.32 17.20 -3.21
C LEU A 109 -5.28 16.82 -4.26
N PHE A 110 -5.52 17.12 -5.54
CA PHE A 110 -4.55 16.89 -6.61
C PHE A 110 -3.99 18.22 -7.07
N ARG A 111 -2.67 18.30 -7.18
CA ARG A 111 -1.95 19.51 -7.62
C ARG A 111 -1.11 19.19 -8.85
N PRO A 112 -0.87 20.16 -9.74
CA PRO A 112 0.20 20.03 -10.73
C PRO A 112 1.52 19.71 -10.02
N GLU A 113 2.37 18.89 -10.64
CA GLU A 113 3.67 18.48 -10.09
C GLU A 113 4.55 19.69 -9.67
N THR A 114 4.41 20.84 -10.36
CA THR A 114 5.15 22.07 -10.03
C THR A 114 4.71 22.73 -8.72
N ASP A 115 3.48 22.47 -8.27
CA ASP A 115 2.80 23.24 -7.22
C ASP A 115 2.37 22.38 -6.02
N ALA A 116 2.69 21.08 -6.03
CA ALA A 116 2.18 20.11 -5.06
C ALA A 116 2.70 20.33 -3.64
N HIS A 117 3.90 20.88 -3.50
CA HIS A 117 4.52 21.19 -2.20
C HIS A 117 4.08 22.53 -1.62
N GLN A 118 3.34 23.35 -2.39
CA GLN A 118 2.94 24.68 -1.96
C GLN A 118 1.46 24.70 -1.55
N PRO A 119 1.14 25.14 -0.32
CA PRO A 119 -0.25 25.34 0.05
C PRO A 119 -0.85 26.53 -0.69
N LEU A 120 -2.18 26.53 -0.85
CA LEU A 120 -2.90 27.69 -1.33
C LEU A 120 -2.92 28.79 -0.27
N MET A 121 -2.82 30.04 -0.73
CA MET A 121 -2.79 31.22 0.13
C MET A 121 -4.10 32.00 0.02
N ASP A 122 -4.64 32.45 1.16
CA ASP A 122 -5.66 33.49 1.25
C ASP A 122 -5.01 34.75 1.87
N GLY A 123 -4.74 35.75 1.03
CA GLY A 123 -3.93 36.89 1.42
C GLY A 123 -2.50 36.49 1.80
N ARG A 124 -2.18 36.49 3.10
CA ARG A 124 -0.86 36.10 3.65
C ARG A 124 -0.89 34.76 4.40
N ASP A 125 -2.06 34.20 4.61
CA ASP A 125 -2.23 33.03 5.45
C ASP A 125 -2.48 31.79 4.57
N ALA A 126 -1.85 30.66 4.92
CA ALA A 126 -2.04 29.42 4.18
C ALA A 126 -3.41 28.81 4.53
N LEU A 127 -4.17 28.34 3.54
CA LEU A 127 -5.47 27.68 3.76
C LEU A 127 -5.33 26.32 4.43
N TYR A 128 -4.25 25.60 4.12
CA TYR A 128 -3.96 24.28 4.64
C TYR A 128 -2.45 24.07 4.80
N ARG A 129 -2.07 23.07 5.59
CA ARG A 129 -0.73 22.53 5.68
C ARG A 129 -0.62 21.30 4.79
N VAL A 130 0.46 21.23 3.99
CA VAL A 130 0.81 20.01 3.26
C VAL A 130 1.41 19.01 4.24
N ILE A 131 0.80 17.84 4.38
CA ILE A 131 1.31 16.74 5.20
C ILE A 131 2.22 15.85 4.37
N HIS A 132 1.75 15.45 3.18
CA HIS A 132 2.47 14.54 2.30
C HIS A 132 2.14 14.81 0.84
N VAL A 133 3.13 14.65 -0.03
CA VAL A 133 2.98 14.71 -1.49
C VAL A 133 3.38 13.35 -2.06
N GLY A 134 2.42 12.66 -2.66
CA GLY A 134 2.67 11.36 -3.27
C GLY A 134 3.33 11.47 -4.66
N PRO A 135 3.76 10.33 -5.23
CA PRO A 135 4.35 10.30 -6.56
C PRO A 135 3.37 10.79 -7.64
N ALA A 136 3.92 11.36 -8.72
CA ALA A 136 3.11 11.88 -9.81
C ALA A 136 2.29 10.78 -10.50
N VAL A 137 1.07 11.14 -10.88
CA VAL A 137 0.15 10.33 -11.67
C VAL A 137 -0.20 11.06 -12.97
N PRO A 138 -0.24 10.34 -14.11
CA PRO A 138 -0.76 10.87 -15.36
C PRO A 138 -2.19 11.39 -15.19
N GLY A 139 -2.45 12.63 -15.57
CA GLY A 139 -3.81 13.10 -15.77
C GLY A 139 -4.35 12.69 -17.12
N ALA A 140 -5.47 11.96 -17.16
CA ALA A 140 -6.17 11.72 -18.42
C ALA A 140 -7.05 12.95 -18.74
N PHE A 141 -6.88 13.54 -19.92
CA PHE A 141 -7.87 14.44 -20.52
C PHE A 141 -8.82 13.61 -21.36
N ILE A 142 -10.01 13.30 -20.84
CA ILE A 142 -11.04 12.59 -21.60
C ILE A 142 -12.03 13.59 -22.22
N ASP A 143 -12.52 13.23 -23.41
CA ASP A 143 -13.54 13.92 -24.21
C ASP A 143 -14.70 14.48 -23.35
N PRO A 144 -15.02 15.79 -23.46
CA PRO A 144 -16.07 16.46 -22.68
C PRO A 144 -17.50 15.96 -22.94
N THR A 145 -17.71 15.04 -23.89
CA THR A 145 -19.02 14.41 -24.13
C THR A 145 -19.31 13.20 -23.22
N ALA A 146 -18.34 12.76 -22.43
CA ALA A 146 -18.50 11.67 -21.47
C ALA A 146 -19.15 12.18 -20.17
N THR A 147 -20.42 11.88 -19.97
CA THR A 147 -21.13 12.12 -18.71
C THR A 147 -20.49 11.33 -17.57
N GLY A 148 -19.89 12.04 -16.60
CA GLY A 148 -19.42 11.45 -15.35
C GLY A 148 -20.59 10.95 -14.51
N PRO A 149 -20.42 9.86 -13.72
CA PRO A 149 -21.48 9.38 -12.86
C PRO A 149 -21.73 10.39 -11.72
N ALA A 150 -23.00 10.68 -11.47
CA ALA A 150 -23.43 11.44 -10.29
C ALA A 150 -22.96 10.75 -9.00
N SER A 151 -22.70 11.54 -7.95
CA SER A 151 -22.57 11.05 -6.58
C SER A 151 -23.83 10.27 -6.20
N VAL A 152 -23.73 8.94 -6.12
CA VAL A 152 -24.87 8.09 -5.77
C VAL A 152 -24.90 7.92 -4.25
N ASP A 153 -25.42 8.94 -3.57
CA ASP A 153 -25.72 8.85 -2.13
C ASP A 153 -26.97 7.98 -1.92
N GLY A 154 -26.89 7.08 -0.93
CA GLY A 154 -27.96 6.15 -0.54
C GLY A 154 -27.83 4.73 -1.10
N ALA A 155 -27.19 3.83 -0.34
CA ALA A 155 -27.45 2.40 -0.48
C ALA A 155 -28.45 2.01 0.61
N GLU A 156 -29.73 1.85 0.24
CA GLU A 156 -30.71 1.26 1.15
C GLU A 156 -30.48 -0.25 1.22
N ARG A 157 -30.24 -0.78 2.42
CA ARG A 157 -30.39 -2.21 2.70
C ARG A 157 -31.18 -2.41 3.97
N ALA A 158 -32.08 -3.39 3.93
CA ALA A 158 -32.83 -3.85 5.09
C ALA A 158 -31.90 -4.63 6.05
N GLY A 159 -31.09 -3.90 6.81
CA GLY A 159 -30.48 -4.43 8.04
C GLY A 159 -31.51 -4.48 9.16
N LYS A 160 -31.38 -5.46 10.06
CA LYS A 160 -32.09 -5.38 11.34
C LYS A 160 -31.41 -4.30 12.17
N VAL A 161 -32.16 -3.25 12.52
CA VAL A 161 -31.71 -2.09 13.28
C VAL A 161 -30.81 -2.51 14.45
N GLY A 162 -29.58 -1.99 14.47
CA GLY A 162 -28.62 -2.23 15.55
C GLY A 162 -27.89 -3.57 15.54
N THR A 163 -27.99 -4.38 14.45
CA THR A 163 -27.26 -5.65 14.29
C THR A 163 -26.27 -5.66 13.11
N THR A 164 -26.17 -4.56 12.37
CA THR A 164 -25.33 -4.46 11.18
C THR A 164 -23.85 -4.22 11.53
N VAL A 165 -22.98 -5.16 11.12
CA VAL A 165 -21.52 -5.00 11.08
C VAL A 165 -21.06 -5.10 9.63
N LEU A 166 -20.35 -4.09 9.15
CA LEU A 166 -19.83 -4.00 7.79
C LEU A 166 -18.47 -4.71 7.68
N THR A 167 -18.29 -5.47 6.61
CA THR A 167 -16.97 -5.99 6.22
C THR A 167 -16.45 -5.14 5.06
N ALA A 168 -15.23 -4.63 5.18
CA ALA A 168 -14.59 -3.86 4.12
C ALA A 168 -13.27 -4.48 3.65
N THR A 169 -12.97 -4.39 2.36
CA THR A 169 -11.68 -4.82 1.78
C THR A 169 -11.07 -3.71 0.94
N VAL A 170 -9.76 -3.51 1.07
CA VAL A 170 -8.93 -2.69 0.18
C VAL A 170 -7.91 -3.61 -0.47
N ASP A 171 -8.06 -3.87 -1.77
CA ASP A 171 -7.28 -4.86 -2.52
C ASP A 171 -7.23 -4.52 -4.01
N ASP A 172 -6.68 -5.40 -4.86
CA ASP A 172 -6.76 -5.31 -6.31
C ASP A 172 -7.66 -6.40 -6.90
N VAL A 173 -8.21 -6.15 -8.09
CA VAL A 173 -8.98 -7.13 -8.87
C VAL A 173 -10.05 -7.87 -8.05
N THR A 174 -11.11 -7.13 -7.68
CA THR A 174 -12.26 -7.70 -6.96
C THR A 174 -13.29 -8.26 -7.94
N GLY A 175 -13.53 -9.57 -7.88
CA GLY A 175 -14.57 -10.25 -8.64
C GLY A 175 -15.96 -9.91 -8.12
N VAL A 176 -16.44 -8.68 -8.33
CA VAL A 176 -17.72 -8.19 -7.77
C VAL A 176 -18.94 -8.98 -8.22
N ALA A 177 -18.82 -9.68 -9.35
CA ALA A 177 -19.85 -10.58 -9.81
C ALA A 177 -19.76 -11.93 -9.11
N HIS A 178 -18.69 -12.37 -8.46
CA HIS A 178 -18.56 -13.75 -7.98
C HIS A 178 -19.75 -14.21 -7.10
N GLU A 179 -20.24 -15.44 -7.29
CA GLU A 179 -21.44 -15.99 -6.64
C GLU A 179 -21.38 -15.95 -5.12
N ARG A 180 -20.17 -16.09 -4.57
CA ARG A 180 -19.91 -16.02 -3.12
C ARG A 180 -20.16 -14.64 -2.49
N PHE A 181 -20.36 -13.61 -3.33
CA PHE A 181 -20.72 -12.26 -2.91
C PHE A 181 -22.14 -11.90 -3.32
N ARG A 182 -23.01 -12.88 -3.58
CA ARG A 182 -24.41 -12.67 -4.00
C ARG A 182 -25.41 -13.16 -2.94
N LEU A 183 -26.63 -12.64 -3.04
CA LEU A 183 -27.84 -13.12 -2.37
C LEU A 183 -28.70 -14.00 -3.28
N GLY A 184 -28.37 -14.02 -4.57
CA GLY A 184 -29.09 -14.75 -5.60
C GLY A 184 -28.54 -14.38 -6.98
N ARG A 185 -29.17 -14.87 -8.05
CA ARG A 185 -28.68 -14.67 -9.42
C ARG A 185 -28.48 -13.21 -9.82
N THR A 186 -29.34 -12.32 -9.32
CA THR A 186 -29.39 -10.90 -9.72
C THR A 186 -29.18 -9.93 -8.55
N ALA A 187 -28.87 -10.44 -7.37
CA ALA A 187 -28.77 -9.66 -6.14
C ALA A 187 -27.38 -9.82 -5.51
N THR A 188 -26.66 -8.73 -5.30
CA THR A 188 -25.32 -8.72 -4.69
C THR A 188 -25.38 -8.53 -3.17
N ARG A 189 -24.35 -9.00 -2.44
CA ARG A 189 -24.04 -8.65 -1.05
C ARG A 189 -23.11 -7.44 -0.93
N ILE A 190 -22.54 -6.97 -2.04
CA ILE A 190 -21.73 -5.75 -2.11
C ILE A 190 -22.65 -4.54 -2.07
N ALA A 191 -22.56 -3.77 -0.98
CA ALA A 191 -23.33 -2.55 -0.79
C ALA A 191 -22.71 -1.40 -1.58
N ARG A 192 -21.38 -1.26 -1.51
CA ARG A 192 -20.59 -0.28 -2.27
C ARG A 192 -19.32 -0.92 -2.79
N PHE A 193 -18.98 -0.61 -4.03
CA PHE A 193 -17.73 -0.95 -4.67
C PHE A 193 -17.11 0.30 -5.29
N TRP A 194 -15.90 0.65 -4.88
CA TRP A 194 -15.15 1.71 -5.54
C TRP A 194 -14.02 1.11 -6.35
N ALA A 195 -14.17 1.13 -7.67
CA ALA A 195 -13.08 0.84 -8.59
C ALA A 195 -12.25 2.11 -8.74
N GLN A 196 -11.21 2.27 -7.93
CA GLN A 196 -10.26 3.36 -8.13
C GLN A 196 -9.56 3.19 -9.49
N ALA A 197 -9.24 4.32 -10.11
CA ALA A 197 -8.52 4.39 -11.37
C ALA A 197 -7.56 5.59 -11.33
N GLN A 198 -6.74 5.76 -12.37
CA GLN A 198 -6.01 7.02 -12.54
C GLN A 198 -7.01 8.19 -12.54
N PRO A 199 -6.65 9.35 -11.94
CA PRO A 199 -7.55 10.50 -11.94
C PRO A 199 -7.91 10.93 -13.37
N ASP A 200 -9.20 11.14 -13.60
CA ASP A 200 -9.73 11.77 -14.82
C ASP A 200 -9.94 13.26 -14.55
N PHE A 201 -9.18 14.11 -15.23
CA PHE A 201 -9.25 15.56 -15.14
C PHE A 201 -9.99 16.06 -16.39
N GLN A 202 -11.32 16.01 -16.37
CA GLN A 202 -12.13 16.44 -17.52
C GLN A 202 -11.82 17.91 -17.88
N GLY A 203 -11.53 18.15 -19.16
CA GLY A 203 -11.24 19.48 -19.68
C GLY A 203 -12.48 20.36 -19.72
N GLY A 204 -12.54 21.39 -18.88
CA GLY A 204 -13.40 22.57 -19.06
C GLY A 204 -14.87 22.45 -18.65
N GLY A 205 -15.29 21.36 -18.00
CA GLY A 205 -16.62 21.21 -17.40
C GLY A 205 -16.61 21.47 -15.90
N SER A 206 -17.75 21.87 -15.33
CA SER A 206 -17.97 22.13 -13.90
C SER A 206 -17.94 20.88 -12.99
N ALA A 207 -17.43 19.74 -13.48
CA ALA A 207 -17.41 18.49 -12.73
C ALA A 207 -16.02 18.31 -12.09
N PRO A 208 -15.95 18.00 -10.78
CA PRO A 208 -14.67 17.78 -10.11
C PRO A 208 -13.98 16.52 -10.66
N PRO A 209 -12.64 16.41 -10.52
CA PRO A 209 -11.91 15.22 -10.92
C PRO A 209 -12.46 13.99 -10.19
N ALA A 210 -12.29 12.80 -10.77
CA ALA A 210 -12.68 11.54 -10.15
C ALA A 210 -11.54 10.51 -10.20
N ILE A 211 -11.22 9.89 -9.05
CA ILE A 211 -10.43 8.64 -9.01
C ILE A 211 -11.40 7.50 -9.25
N GLY A 212 -11.52 7.10 -10.52
CA GLY A 212 -12.33 5.96 -10.90
C GLY A 212 -13.84 6.13 -10.64
N THR A 213 -14.52 5.04 -10.27
CA THR A 213 -15.99 5.01 -10.22
C THR A 213 -16.52 4.22 -9.03
N VAL A 214 -17.52 4.79 -8.36
CA VAL A 214 -18.30 4.12 -7.31
C VAL A 214 -19.52 3.43 -7.92
N PHE A 215 -19.74 2.19 -7.53
CA PHE A 215 -20.87 1.36 -7.87
C PHE A 215 -21.62 0.99 -6.58
N ASP A 216 -22.93 1.10 -6.62
CA ASP A 216 -23.79 0.69 -5.53
C ASP A 216 -24.46 -0.67 -5.81
N ALA A 217 -25.16 -1.20 -4.82
CA ALA A 217 -25.87 -2.46 -4.96
C ALA A 217 -26.88 -2.44 -6.13
N ALA A 218 -27.59 -1.32 -6.34
CA ALA A 218 -28.58 -1.21 -7.40
C ALA A 218 -27.95 -1.32 -8.80
N ARG A 219 -26.83 -0.63 -9.03
CA ARG A 219 -26.07 -0.68 -10.28
C ARG A 219 -25.47 -2.07 -10.50
N ILE A 220 -24.90 -2.69 -9.46
CA ILE A 220 -24.37 -4.06 -9.56
C ILE A 220 -25.49 -5.06 -9.88
N ASN A 221 -26.65 -4.95 -9.22
CA ASN A 221 -27.83 -5.80 -9.48
C ASN A 221 -28.35 -5.61 -10.91
N GLY A 222 -28.40 -4.37 -11.39
CA GLY A 222 -28.77 -4.05 -12.77
C GLY A 222 -27.85 -4.72 -13.78
N LEU A 223 -26.54 -4.74 -13.52
CA LEU A 223 -25.58 -5.47 -14.35
C LEU A 223 -25.76 -6.98 -14.25
N LEU A 224 -25.91 -7.54 -13.05
CA LEU A 224 -26.16 -8.98 -12.86
C LEU A 224 -27.46 -9.45 -13.54
N GLY A 225 -28.48 -8.61 -13.61
CA GLY A 225 -29.75 -8.92 -14.27
C GLY A 225 -29.77 -8.71 -15.78
N SER A 226 -28.92 -7.82 -16.31
CA SER A 226 -28.92 -7.47 -17.74
C SER A 226 -27.84 -8.18 -18.56
N GLN A 227 -26.77 -8.65 -17.92
CA GLN A 227 -25.63 -9.24 -18.62
C GLN A 227 -25.74 -10.78 -18.65
N PRO A 228 -25.49 -11.44 -19.80
CA PRO A 228 -25.68 -12.88 -19.92
C PRO A 228 -24.55 -13.70 -19.28
N SER A 229 -23.41 -13.09 -18.97
CA SER A 229 -22.28 -13.73 -18.29
C SER A 229 -21.51 -12.75 -17.40
N GLU A 230 -20.65 -13.26 -16.53
CA GLU A 230 -19.73 -12.44 -15.73
C GLU A 230 -18.72 -11.68 -16.60
N ASP A 231 -18.27 -12.27 -17.70
CA ASP A 231 -17.37 -11.61 -18.65
C ASP A 231 -18.04 -10.38 -19.28
N ASP A 232 -19.32 -10.49 -19.66
CA ASP A 232 -20.09 -9.37 -20.19
C ASP A 232 -20.33 -8.30 -19.11
N LEU A 233 -20.55 -8.72 -17.86
CA LEU A 233 -20.63 -7.82 -16.72
C LEU A 233 -19.33 -7.04 -16.52
N TYR A 234 -18.18 -7.70 -16.47
CA TYR A 234 -16.91 -7.00 -16.30
C TYR A 234 -16.59 -6.12 -17.50
N ARG A 235 -16.98 -6.50 -18.72
CA ARG A 235 -16.87 -5.63 -19.89
C ARG A 235 -17.77 -4.39 -19.75
N ALA A 236 -18.98 -4.53 -19.23
CA ALA A 236 -19.89 -3.41 -18.98
C ALA A 236 -19.40 -2.52 -17.82
N LEU A 237 -18.73 -3.10 -16.82
CA LEU A 237 -18.14 -2.39 -15.69
C LEU A 237 -16.88 -1.62 -16.11
N TYR A 238 -16.11 -2.19 -17.03
CA TYR A 238 -14.87 -1.63 -17.60
C TYR A 238 -14.96 -1.50 -19.13
N PRO A 239 -15.85 -0.66 -19.68
CA PRO A 239 -16.11 -0.59 -21.13
C PRO A 239 -14.91 -0.09 -21.94
N ARG A 240 -13.89 0.46 -21.27
CA ARG A 240 -12.63 0.94 -21.87
C ARG A 240 -11.42 0.10 -21.43
N GLY A 241 -11.65 -1.06 -20.84
CA GLY A 241 -10.63 -1.84 -20.14
C GLY A 241 -10.12 -1.15 -18.86
N LEU A 242 -9.10 -1.74 -18.22
CA LEU A 242 -8.29 -1.08 -17.19
C LEU A 242 -6.95 -0.67 -17.82
N PRO A 243 -6.86 0.50 -18.48
CA PRO A 243 -5.62 0.92 -19.12
C PRO A 243 -4.49 1.01 -18.09
N PHE A 244 -3.31 0.50 -18.44
CA PHE A 244 -2.09 0.68 -17.64
C PHE A 244 -1.71 2.17 -17.63
N ILE A 245 -1.74 2.81 -18.81
CA ILE A 245 -1.48 4.23 -19.06
C ILE A 245 -2.32 4.65 -20.28
N ALA A 246 -2.84 5.87 -20.31
CA ALA A 246 -3.78 6.38 -21.31
C ALA A 246 -3.27 6.40 -22.78
N ALA A 247 -2.06 5.90 -23.08
CA ALA A 247 -1.32 6.17 -24.32
C ALA A 247 -1.13 4.98 -25.28
N ALA A 248 -1.79 3.82 -25.09
CA ALA A 248 -1.71 2.73 -26.07
C ALA A 248 -2.98 2.67 -26.95
N PRO A 249 -3.01 3.34 -28.13
CA PRO A 249 -4.20 3.41 -28.99
C PRO A 249 -4.48 2.11 -29.79
N ARG A 250 -3.87 0.98 -29.42
CA ARG A 250 -3.83 -0.23 -30.27
C ARG A 250 -4.73 -1.39 -29.83
N SER A 251 -5.34 -1.33 -28.65
CA SER A 251 -6.36 -2.30 -28.24
C SER A 251 -7.58 -1.56 -27.70
N THR A 252 -8.77 -2.03 -28.03
CA THR A 252 -10.04 -1.43 -27.59
C THR A 252 -10.40 -1.81 -26.17
N GLY A 253 -9.62 -2.67 -25.50
CA GLY A 253 -9.98 -3.25 -24.20
C GLY A 253 -11.29 -4.04 -24.19
N ALA A 254 -11.93 -4.22 -25.36
CA ALA A 254 -13.27 -4.77 -25.49
C ALA A 254 -13.29 -6.30 -25.37
N GLY A 255 -12.17 -6.98 -25.61
CA GLY A 255 -12.02 -8.41 -25.39
C GLY A 255 -11.19 -8.69 -24.15
N LEU A 256 -11.81 -8.85 -22.97
CA LEU A 256 -11.08 -9.30 -21.77
C LEU A 256 -10.36 -10.66 -21.96
N ARG A 257 -10.69 -11.40 -23.05
CA ARG A 257 -10.16 -12.73 -23.41
C ARG A 257 -10.03 -12.99 -24.94
N SER A 258 -9.95 -11.98 -25.82
CA SER A 258 -9.72 -12.28 -27.25
C SER A 258 -8.31 -12.85 -27.46
N ALA A 259 -8.08 -13.67 -28.51
CA ALA A 259 -6.74 -14.21 -28.79
C ALA A 259 -5.70 -13.10 -29.03
N ALA A 260 -6.11 -11.96 -29.60
CA ALA A 260 -5.25 -10.80 -29.80
C ALA A 260 -4.93 -10.08 -28.48
N ASP A 261 -5.94 -9.92 -27.61
CA ASP A 261 -5.76 -9.31 -26.28
C ASP A 261 -4.97 -10.22 -25.33
N ILE A 262 -5.07 -11.55 -25.52
CA ILE A 262 -4.29 -12.57 -24.81
C ILE A 262 -2.81 -12.58 -25.23
N ALA A 263 -2.50 -12.07 -26.43
CA ALA A 263 -1.14 -12.01 -26.94
C ALA A 263 -0.42 -10.69 -26.63
N ASP A 264 -1.12 -9.65 -26.14
CA ASP A 264 -0.53 -8.33 -25.88
C ASP A 264 0.08 -8.24 -24.46
N PRO A 265 1.41 -8.06 -24.32
CA PRO A 265 2.09 -7.90 -23.03
C PRO A 265 1.89 -6.53 -22.37
N ALA A 266 1.41 -5.51 -23.11
CA ALA A 266 1.14 -4.17 -22.59
C ALA A 266 -0.25 -4.06 -21.92
N HIS A 267 -1.08 -5.11 -22.00
CA HIS A 267 -2.44 -5.13 -21.46
C HIS A 267 -2.56 -6.06 -20.25
N HIS A 268 -2.83 -5.47 -19.08
CA HIS A 268 -3.19 -6.26 -17.90
C HIS A 268 -4.66 -6.69 -17.97
N ARG A 269 -4.89 -7.99 -17.71
CA ARG A 269 -6.17 -8.69 -17.79
C ARG A 269 -6.69 -9.04 -16.38
N PRO A 270 -7.37 -8.13 -15.70
CA PRO A 270 -7.74 -8.31 -14.28
C PRO A 270 -8.68 -9.51 -14.12
N PHE A 271 -9.64 -9.69 -15.04
CA PHE A 271 -10.59 -10.82 -15.01
C PHE A 271 -10.29 -11.91 -16.07
N GLY A 272 -9.12 -11.82 -16.72
CA GLY A 272 -8.72 -12.77 -17.76
C GLY A 272 -8.04 -14.04 -17.22
N ARG A 273 -7.65 -14.03 -15.94
CA ARG A 273 -7.02 -15.15 -15.24
C ARG A 273 -8.04 -15.89 -14.37
N ARG A 274 -7.71 -17.13 -13.99
CA ARG A 274 -8.58 -18.01 -13.19
C ARG A 274 -8.65 -17.57 -11.72
N ASP A 275 -7.64 -16.84 -11.28
CA ASP A 275 -7.30 -16.45 -9.93
C ASP A 275 -7.03 -14.93 -9.89
N SER A 276 -7.43 -14.30 -8.78
CA SER A 276 -7.11 -12.91 -8.49
C SER A 276 -7.02 -12.70 -6.98
N HIS A 277 -6.03 -11.92 -6.56
CA HIS A 277 -5.72 -11.72 -5.15
C HIS A 277 -6.91 -11.13 -4.37
N GLY A 278 -7.49 -10.01 -4.81
CA GLY A 278 -8.60 -9.40 -4.06
C GLY A 278 -9.91 -10.17 -4.07
N THR A 279 -10.21 -10.98 -5.10
CA THR A 279 -11.36 -11.90 -5.04
C THR A 279 -11.16 -12.95 -3.97
N HIS A 280 -9.95 -13.52 -3.90
CA HIS A 280 -9.60 -14.52 -2.91
C HIS A 280 -9.62 -13.95 -1.48
N VAL A 281 -9.03 -12.77 -1.29
CA VAL A 281 -9.05 -12.05 0.00
C VAL A 281 -10.47 -11.73 0.44
N LEU A 282 -11.32 -11.21 -0.46
CA LEU A 282 -12.72 -10.91 -0.14
C LEU A 282 -13.53 -12.17 0.19
N ASP A 283 -13.25 -13.31 -0.46
CA ASP A 283 -13.87 -14.58 -0.09
C ASP A 283 -13.53 -14.98 1.35
N LEU A 284 -12.25 -14.95 1.70
CA LEU A 284 -11.80 -15.27 3.05
C LEU A 284 -12.43 -14.35 4.10
N ALA A 285 -12.57 -13.05 3.79
CA ALA A 285 -13.17 -12.07 4.68
C ALA A 285 -14.71 -12.17 4.78
N ALA A 286 -15.40 -12.43 3.68
CA ALA A 286 -16.85 -12.21 3.61
C ALA A 286 -17.66 -13.19 2.74
N GLY A 287 -17.04 -14.09 1.97
CA GLY A 287 -17.73 -14.98 1.04
C GLY A 287 -18.70 -15.95 1.71
N GLU A 288 -19.92 -16.07 1.17
CA GLU A 288 -20.95 -17.01 1.63
C GLU A 288 -21.66 -17.64 0.43
N PRO A 289 -22.24 -18.85 0.57
CA PRO A 289 -23.08 -19.42 -0.48
C PRO A 289 -24.28 -18.51 -0.75
N ALA A 290 -24.62 -18.29 -2.02
CA ALA A 290 -25.73 -17.41 -2.37
C ALA A 290 -27.07 -17.96 -1.86
N GLU A 291 -27.22 -19.29 -1.84
CA GLU A 291 -28.38 -20.03 -1.34
C GLU A 291 -28.65 -19.83 0.15
N ASP A 292 -27.65 -19.45 0.94
CA ASP A 292 -27.81 -19.15 2.37
C ASP A 292 -28.48 -17.78 2.60
N GLY A 293 -28.59 -16.94 1.57
CA GLY A 293 -29.35 -15.69 1.62
C GLY A 293 -28.86 -14.68 2.67
N VAL A 294 -27.55 -14.68 2.97
CA VAL A 294 -26.93 -13.88 4.04
C VAL A 294 -26.94 -12.37 3.73
N ALA A 295 -28.09 -11.73 3.95
CA ALA A 295 -28.34 -10.32 3.66
C ALA A 295 -27.84 -9.37 4.76
N ASP A 296 -27.68 -9.87 5.97
CA ASP A 296 -27.38 -9.06 7.14
C ASP A 296 -25.91 -8.67 7.24
N ARG A 297 -25.00 -9.21 6.40
CA ARG A 297 -23.53 -8.99 6.38
C ARG A 297 -23.08 -8.23 5.12
N PRO A 298 -23.25 -6.90 5.05
CA PRO A 298 -22.94 -6.12 3.86
C PRO A 298 -21.43 -6.00 3.64
N ILE A 299 -21.05 -5.95 2.36
CA ILE A 299 -19.66 -5.80 1.92
C ILE A 299 -19.45 -4.38 1.37
N LEU A 300 -18.38 -3.73 1.82
CA LEU A 300 -17.77 -2.58 1.18
C LEU A 300 -16.47 -3.04 0.51
N SER A 301 -16.21 -2.68 -0.73
CA SER A 301 -14.95 -3.05 -1.38
C SER A 301 -14.35 -1.88 -2.13
N VAL A 302 -13.05 -1.68 -1.97
CA VAL A 302 -12.28 -0.71 -2.75
C VAL A 302 -11.22 -1.49 -3.51
N GLN A 303 -11.25 -1.36 -4.83
CA GLN A 303 -10.20 -1.85 -5.71
C GLN A 303 -9.23 -0.72 -6.00
N LEU A 304 -7.95 -0.89 -5.66
CA LEU A 304 -6.90 0.09 -5.92
C LEU A 304 -6.59 0.22 -7.43
N PRO A 305 -6.05 1.38 -7.88
CA PRO A 305 -5.65 1.53 -9.27
C PRO A 305 -4.40 0.70 -9.55
N ARG A 306 -4.30 0.18 -10.77
CA ARG A 306 -3.14 -0.62 -11.22
C ARG A 306 -1.79 0.03 -10.92
N LEU A 307 -1.72 1.34 -11.07
CA LEU A 307 -0.49 2.10 -10.88
C LEU A 307 0.03 2.01 -9.44
N ALA A 308 -0.87 1.89 -8.45
CA ALA A 308 -0.50 1.72 -7.04
C ALA A 308 -0.10 0.28 -6.72
N THR A 309 -0.68 -0.70 -7.42
CA THR A 309 -0.43 -2.12 -7.18
C THR A 309 0.78 -2.66 -7.95
N PHE A 310 1.05 -2.14 -9.14
CA PHE A 310 2.21 -2.50 -9.96
C PHE A 310 3.51 -1.92 -9.40
N GLU A 311 3.43 -0.76 -8.75
CA GLU A 311 4.56 -0.09 -8.14
C GLU A 311 4.79 -0.70 -6.75
N THR A 312 5.73 -1.63 -6.67
CA THR A 312 5.92 -2.50 -5.50
C THR A 312 6.74 -1.86 -4.38
N SER A 313 7.35 -0.69 -4.62
CA SER A 313 8.01 0.06 -3.54
C SER A 313 7.02 0.64 -2.52
N GLY A 314 5.73 0.68 -2.88
CA GLY A 314 4.64 1.15 -2.04
C GLY A 314 4.58 2.67 -1.90
N ALA A 315 5.47 3.42 -2.55
CA ALA A 315 5.48 4.88 -2.52
C ALA A 315 4.15 5.50 -3.00
N ARG A 316 3.45 4.83 -3.92
CA ARG A 316 2.10 5.22 -4.36
C ARG A 316 0.98 4.62 -3.53
N LEU A 317 1.23 3.48 -2.90
CA LEU A 317 0.22 2.67 -2.23
C LEU A 317 -0.46 3.44 -1.10
N ASP A 318 0.33 4.09 -0.24
CA ASP A 318 -0.13 4.83 0.96
C ASP A 318 -1.30 5.74 0.63
N VAL A 319 -1.13 6.58 -0.40
CA VAL A 319 -2.08 7.63 -0.72
C VAL A 319 -3.42 7.05 -1.18
N PHE A 320 -3.41 6.01 -2.02
CA PHE A 320 -4.63 5.37 -2.50
C PHE A 320 -5.34 4.53 -1.43
N VAL A 321 -4.57 3.87 -0.55
CA VAL A 321 -5.11 3.14 0.61
C VAL A 321 -5.74 4.11 1.60
N LEU A 322 -5.09 5.22 1.93
CA LEU A 322 -5.66 6.22 2.84
C LEU A 322 -6.96 6.82 2.29
N MET A 323 -7.00 7.15 0.99
CA MET A 323 -8.25 7.53 0.33
C MET A 323 -9.33 6.45 0.44
N ALA A 324 -8.97 5.17 0.29
CA ALA A 324 -9.88 4.04 0.43
C ALA A 324 -10.45 3.94 1.86
N VAL A 325 -9.58 4.03 2.88
CA VAL A 325 -9.97 3.99 4.30
C VAL A 325 -10.92 5.15 4.62
N MET A 326 -10.55 6.39 4.27
CA MET A 326 -11.40 7.57 4.47
C MET A 326 -12.78 7.40 3.82
N ARG A 327 -12.83 6.85 2.59
CA ARG A 327 -14.09 6.57 1.89
C ARG A 327 -14.92 5.48 2.56
N ILE A 328 -14.29 4.40 3.04
CA ILE A 328 -14.97 3.32 3.76
C ILE A 328 -15.60 3.84 5.05
N LEU A 329 -14.86 4.67 5.80
CA LEU A 329 -15.36 5.29 7.02
C LEU A 329 -16.53 6.25 6.74
N ASP A 330 -16.45 7.04 5.67
CA ASP A 330 -17.55 7.90 5.18
C ASP A 330 -18.82 7.07 4.87
N TRP A 331 -18.69 5.95 4.14
CA TRP A 331 -19.82 5.06 3.89
C TRP A 331 -20.37 4.42 5.16
N ALA A 332 -19.50 4.08 6.12
CA ALA A 332 -19.91 3.49 7.38
C ALA A 332 -20.60 4.50 8.31
N ASP A 333 -20.19 5.78 8.27
CA ASP A 333 -20.79 6.86 9.05
C ASP A 333 -22.12 7.35 8.47
N ASN A 334 -22.32 7.21 7.16
CA ASN A 334 -23.55 7.57 6.45
C ASN A 334 -24.41 6.34 6.08
N TRP A 335 -24.24 5.22 6.79
CA TRP A 335 -24.95 3.98 6.51
C TRP A 335 -26.47 4.17 6.66
N GLN A 336 -27.27 3.69 5.71
CA GLN A 336 -28.73 3.84 5.78
C GLN A 336 -29.37 2.60 6.39
N GLU A 337 -30.11 2.79 7.48
CA GLU A 337 -30.89 1.74 8.15
C GLU A 337 -32.30 2.28 8.46
N GLY A 338 -33.34 1.62 7.95
CA GLY A 338 -34.73 2.07 8.14
C GLY A 338 -35.04 3.47 7.59
N GLY A 339 -34.32 3.92 6.56
CA GLY A 339 -34.44 5.27 6.00
C GLY A 339 -33.77 6.38 6.82
N GLN A 340 -32.94 6.01 7.80
CA GLN A 340 -32.16 6.94 8.61
C GLN A 340 -30.67 6.67 8.45
N ALA A 341 -29.87 7.74 8.39
CA ALA A 341 -28.42 7.65 8.46
C ALA A 341 -28.01 7.25 9.88
N VAL A 342 -27.27 6.15 9.99
CA VAL A 342 -26.70 5.61 11.23
C VAL A 342 -25.22 5.34 11.01
N ARG A 343 -24.43 5.40 12.09
CA ARG A 343 -23.02 5.04 12.05
C ARG A 343 -22.86 3.55 12.34
N ALA A 344 -22.47 2.78 11.34
CA ALA A 344 -22.31 1.33 11.44
C ALA A 344 -20.87 0.93 11.76
N PRO A 345 -20.64 -0.08 12.61
CA PRO A 345 -19.32 -0.66 12.78
C PRO A 345 -18.77 -1.32 11.54
N VAL A 346 -17.46 -1.25 11.40
CA VAL A 346 -16.75 -1.72 10.21
C VAL A 346 -15.43 -2.39 10.59
N VAL A 347 -15.15 -3.53 9.98
CA VAL A 347 -13.85 -4.19 10.01
C VAL A 347 -13.25 -4.10 8.63
N ILE A 348 -12.10 -3.45 8.49
CA ILE A 348 -11.42 -3.16 7.22
C ILE A 348 -10.21 -4.08 7.07
N ASN A 349 -10.19 -4.92 6.05
CA ASN A 349 -9.02 -5.70 5.67
C ASN A 349 -8.22 -4.94 4.61
N ILE A 350 -6.93 -4.71 4.86
CA ILE A 350 -6.00 -4.14 3.88
C ILE A 350 -4.89 -5.16 3.67
N SER A 351 -4.95 -5.93 2.59
CA SER A 351 -4.00 -7.03 2.32
C SER A 351 -2.79 -6.56 1.51
N TYR A 352 -2.18 -5.45 1.94
CA TYR A 352 -0.93 -4.94 1.39
C TYR A 352 0.12 -4.76 2.48
N GLY A 353 1.39 -4.79 2.08
CA GLY A 353 2.51 -4.52 2.95
C GLY A 353 3.77 -4.20 2.17
N ILE A 354 4.62 -3.36 2.76
CA ILE A 354 5.97 -3.02 2.27
C ILE A 354 7.03 -3.56 3.23
N LEU A 355 8.28 -3.66 2.74
CA LEU A 355 9.41 -4.19 3.52
C LEU A 355 10.16 -3.09 4.26
N ALA A 356 10.42 -1.97 3.59
CA ALA A 356 11.18 -0.84 4.13
C ALA A 356 10.24 0.27 4.61
N GLY A 357 10.68 0.96 5.67
CA GLY A 357 9.97 2.06 6.31
C GLY A 357 10.40 2.18 7.77
N PRO A 358 9.83 3.11 8.54
CA PRO A 358 10.32 3.42 9.87
C PRO A 358 10.16 2.27 10.88
N LYS A 359 9.10 1.48 10.74
CA LYS A 359 8.77 0.32 11.61
C LYS A 359 8.63 0.66 13.09
N ASP A 360 8.19 1.89 13.36
CA ASP A 360 7.95 2.48 14.68
C ASP A 360 6.56 3.15 14.77
N GLY A 361 5.66 2.81 13.86
CA GLY A 361 4.32 3.40 13.76
C GLY A 361 4.29 4.85 13.28
N SER A 362 5.43 5.52 13.05
CA SER A 362 5.49 6.89 12.55
C SER A 362 5.33 7.02 11.03
N GLY A 363 5.24 5.90 10.30
CA GLY A 363 4.97 5.88 8.87
C GLY A 363 3.63 6.54 8.54
N LEU A 364 3.54 7.18 7.37
CA LEU A 364 2.36 7.96 6.96
C LEU A 364 1.06 7.14 7.07
N MET A 365 1.04 5.96 6.44
CA MET A 365 -0.15 5.12 6.43
C MET A 365 -0.49 4.59 7.83
N GLU A 366 0.53 4.24 8.62
CA GLU A 366 0.38 3.70 9.97
C GLU A 366 -0.25 4.71 10.91
N ALA A 367 0.35 5.90 11.00
CA ALA A 367 -0.09 6.98 11.86
C ALA A 367 -1.49 7.46 11.48
N GLU A 368 -1.78 7.60 10.18
CA GLU A 368 -3.07 8.12 9.74
C GLU A 368 -4.20 7.10 9.91
N ILE A 369 -3.95 5.80 9.66
CA ILE A 369 -4.94 4.76 9.96
C ILE A 369 -5.23 4.69 11.46
N ALA A 370 -4.20 4.69 12.31
CA ALA A 370 -4.36 4.70 13.77
C ALA A 370 -5.23 5.89 14.20
N ARG A 371 -4.85 7.10 13.78
CA ARG A 371 -5.58 8.34 14.08
C ARG A 371 -7.06 8.26 13.69
N LEU A 372 -7.37 7.82 12.46
CA LEU A 372 -8.74 7.74 11.96
C LEU A 372 -9.59 6.73 12.74
N VAL A 373 -9.04 5.55 13.00
CA VAL A 373 -9.76 4.45 13.64
C VAL A 373 -9.97 4.73 15.13
N GLU A 374 -8.96 5.24 15.83
CA GLU A 374 -9.04 5.62 17.23
C GLU A 374 -10.02 6.77 17.45
N ALA A 375 -9.97 7.80 16.59
CA ALA A 375 -10.93 8.91 16.65
C ALA A 375 -12.38 8.42 16.51
N ARG A 376 -12.63 7.44 15.62
CA ARG A 376 -13.96 6.85 15.43
C ARG A 376 -14.39 5.98 16.62
N ASN A 377 -13.47 5.19 17.17
CA ASN A 377 -13.72 4.37 18.36
C ASN A 377 -13.98 5.20 19.62
N ALA A 378 -13.27 6.31 19.80
CA ALA A 378 -13.49 7.26 20.90
C ALA A 378 -14.90 7.87 20.87
N GLN A 379 -15.54 7.92 19.69
CA GLN A 379 -16.93 8.35 19.50
C GLN A 379 -17.95 7.21 19.69
N GLY A 380 -17.50 6.04 20.16
CA GLY A 380 -18.34 4.89 20.49
C GLY A 380 -18.75 4.01 19.29
N VAL A 381 -18.14 4.19 18.13
CA VAL A 381 -18.45 3.41 16.93
C VAL A 381 -17.32 2.43 16.62
N ALA A 382 -17.56 1.15 16.87
CA ALA A 382 -16.55 0.09 16.75
C ALA A 382 -15.96 0.03 15.32
N THR A 383 -14.64 0.14 15.24
CA THR A 383 -13.87 0.20 14.00
C THR A 383 -12.57 -0.57 14.23
N ALA A 384 -12.24 -1.48 13.32
CA ALA A 384 -10.99 -2.21 13.36
C ALA A 384 -10.39 -2.30 11.96
N VAL A 385 -9.08 -2.23 11.88
CA VAL A 385 -8.31 -2.45 10.65
C VAL A 385 -7.46 -3.68 10.84
N VAL A 386 -7.46 -4.59 9.88
CA VAL A 386 -6.69 -5.84 9.91
C VAL A 386 -5.64 -5.80 8.82
N LEU A 387 -4.37 -5.92 9.23
CA LEU A 387 -3.20 -5.83 8.38
C LEU A 387 -2.41 -7.14 8.38
N PRO A 388 -1.84 -7.57 7.24
CA PRO A 388 -0.91 -8.67 7.19
C PRO A 388 0.43 -8.30 7.84
N ALA A 389 1.05 -9.24 8.56
CA ALA A 389 2.39 -9.04 9.13
C ALA A 389 3.50 -8.93 8.08
N GLY A 390 3.22 -9.26 6.81
CA GLY A 390 4.20 -9.29 5.72
C GLY A 390 4.84 -10.66 5.51
N ASN A 391 5.46 -10.85 4.35
CA ASN A 391 6.03 -12.13 3.91
C ASN A 391 7.57 -12.12 3.85
N GLY A 392 8.21 -11.13 4.48
CA GLY A 392 9.64 -10.82 4.33
C GLY A 392 10.61 -11.61 5.22
N PHE A 393 10.15 -12.57 6.03
CA PHE A 393 10.96 -13.20 7.10
C PHE A 393 12.28 -13.81 6.62
N ARG A 394 12.31 -14.29 5.38
CA ARG A 394 13.47 -14.95 4.76
C ARG A 394 13.90 -14.30 3.46
N ALA A 395 13.44 -13.07 3.19
CA ALA A 395 13.73 -12.38 1.94
C ALA A 395 15.19 -11.85 1.87
N GLY A 396 15.96 -11.96 2.96
CA GLY A 396 17.27 -11.33 3.06
C GLY A 396 17.22 -9.80 2.98
N CYS A 397 16.05 -9.19 3.12
CA CYS A 397 15.85 -7.76 2.88
C CYS A 397 16.01 -6.88 4.13
N HIS A 398 16.49 -7.43 5.25
CA HIS A 398 16.63 -6.69 6.50
C HIS A 398 17.96 -6.99 7.20
N ALA A 399 18.60 -5.94 7.72
CA ALA A 399 19.77 -6.04 8.58
C ALA A 399 19.74 -5.00 9.71
N VAL A 400 20.40 -5.32 10.82
CA VAL A 400 20.59 -4.41 11.96
C VAL A 400 22.07 -4.34 12.32
N MET A 401 22.59 -3.12 12.40
CA MET A 401 23.94 -2.85 12.93
C MET A 401 23.83 -2.06 14.23
N ASP A 402 24.46 -2.55 15.30
CA ASP A 402 24.54 -1.84 16.58
C ASP A 402 26.00 -1.42 16.85
N LEU A 403 26.26 -0.13 16.66
CA LEU A 403 27.61 0.43 16.57
C LEU A 403 27.91 1.31 17.78
N GLY A 404 28.81 0.85 18.65
CA GLY A 404 29.43 1.70 19.67
C GLY A 404 30.37 2.76 19.07
N PRO A 405 30.84 3.73 19.88
CA PRO A 405 31.81 4.73 19.43
C PRO A 405 33.07 4.09 18.84
N GLY A 406 33.49 4.53 17.65
CA GLY A 406 34.65 4.00 16.94
C GLY A 406 34.47 2.58 16.37
N GLN A 407 33.25 2.05 16.33
CA GLN A 407 32.94 0.76 15.73
C GLN A 407 32.32 0.94 14.35
N GLY A 408 32.49 -0.06 13.48
CA GLY A 408 31.81 -0.15 12.21
C GLY A 408 31.47 -1.58 11.85
N ASP A 409 30.51 -1.72 10.93
CA ASP A 409 30.06 -3.01 10.39
C ASP A 409 29.64 -2.83 8.91
N SER A 410 29.39 -3.93 8.21
CA SER A 410 29.02 -3.90 6.80
C SER A 410 28.10 -5.05 6.38
N VAL A 411 27.28 -4.78 5.36
CA VAL A 411 26.49 -5.77 4.63
C VAL A 411 26.72 -5.63 3.13
N THR A 412 26.47 -6.69 2.38
CA THR A 412 26.51 -6.64 0.92
C THR A 412 25.09 -6.62 0.36
N LEU A 413 24.72 -5.60 -0.39
CA LEU A 413 23.54 -5.60 -1.23
C LEU A 413 23.83 -6.35 -2.54
N ARG A 414 23.03 -7.37 -2.85
CA ARG A 414 23.09 -8.15 -4.10
C ARG A 414 22.05 -7.60 -5.08
N LEU A 415 22.46 -6.65 -5.92
CA LEU A 415 21.61 -6.10 -6.97
C LEU A 415 21.55 -7.09 -8.15
N GLN A 416 20.34 -7.50 -8.55
CA GLN A 416 20.16 -8.58 -9.52
C GLN A 416 20.36 -8.08 -10.96
N PRO A 417 20.94 -8.90 -11.86
CA PRO A 417 21.00 -8.56 -13.29
C PRO A 417 19.64 -8.66 -13.96
N GLU A 418 19.42 -7.87 -15.01
CA GLU A 418 18.17 -7.79 -15.79
C GLU A 418 16.96 -7.35 -14.96
N ASP A 419 17.21 -6.48 -13.99
CA ASP A 419 16.19 -5.82 -13.20
C ASP A 419 15.73 -4.55 -13.94
N LEU A 420 14.45 -4.48 -14.29
CA LEU A 420 13.87 -3.37 -15.07
C LEU A 420 13.30 -2.26 -14.18
N THR A 421 13.31 -2.44 -12.86
CA THR A 421 12.76 -1.50 -11.88
C THR A 421 13.86 -0.82 -11.09
N THR A 422 13.52 0.30 -10.45
CA THR A 422 14.45 1.01 -9.56
C THR A 422 14.52 0.33 -8.21
N GLY A 423 15.73 0.05 -7.71
CA GLY A 423 15.94 -0.49 -6.38
C GLY A 423 16.01 0.59 -5.30
N PHE A 424 15.49 0.32 -4.10
CA PHE A 424 15.59 1.21 -2.95
C PHE A 424 16.10 0.49 -1.71
N VAL A 425 17.00 1.13 -0.98
CA VAL A 425 17.44 0.72 0.36
C VAL A 425 17.21 1.87 1.33
N GLU A 426 16.49 1.61 2.41
CA GLU A 426 16.35 2.55 3.52
C GLU A 426 17.29 2.18 4.65
N ILE A 427 17.92 3.18 5.26
CA ILE A 427 18.73 3.05 6.47
C ILE A 427 18.16 4.00 7.51
N TRP A 428 17.57 3.43 8.56
CA TRP A 428 16.99 4.17 9.68
C TRP A 428 17.95 4.16 10.87
N LEU A 429 18.38 5.35 11.28
CA LEU A 429 19.42 5.54 12.28
C LEU A 429 18.88 6.25 13.51
N ASP A 430 19.15 5.69 14.68
CA ASP A 430 18.82 6.33 15.95
C ASP A 430 19.90 7.35 16.32
N ARG A 431 19.49 8.59 16.66
CA ARG A 431 20.34 9.64 17.27
C ARG A 431 21.79 9.68 16.74
N VAL A 432 21.96 10.13 15.51
CA VAL A 432 23.29 10.25 14.89
C VAL A 432 23.95 11.56 15.30
N GLU A 433 25.14 11.53 15.89
CA GLU A 433 25.99 12.72 15.97
C GLU A 433 26.78 12.86 14.66
N ARG A 434 27.59 11.83 14.37
CA ARG A 434 28.43 11.74 13.19
C ARG A 434 28.66 10.27 12.80
N LEU A 435 28.35 9.92 11.56
CA LEU A 435 28.49 8.55 11.04
C LEU A 435 29.06 8.61 9.62
N ALA A 436 30.01 7.73 9.29
CA ALA A 436 30.47 7.57 7.91
C ALA A 436 29.69 6.43 7.24
N LEU A 437 29.01 6.74 6.12
CA LEU A 437 28.39 5.77 5.22
C LEU A 437 29.31 5.58 4.01
N THR A 438 29.87 4.39 3.85
CA THR A 438 30.71 4.02 2.71
C THR A 438 29.96 3.05 1.81
N LEU A 439 29.81 3.40 0.54
CA LEU A 439 29.24 2.56 -0.50
C LEU A 439 30.35 2.05 -1.42
N SER A 440 30.46 0.73 -1.54
CA SER A 440 31.44 0.05 -2.40
C SER A 440 30.73 -0.54 -3.61
N PRO A 441 30.90 0.00 -4.83
CA PRO A 441 30.30 -0.60 -6.03
C PRO A 441 30.96 -1.94 -6.40
N PRO A 442 30.36 -2.74 -7.31
CA PRO A 442 30.90 -4.05 -7.71
C PRO A 442 32.30 -4.00 -8.33
N ALA A 443 32.68 -2.86 -8.88
CA ALA A 443 34.02 -2.55 -9.36
C ALA A 443 34.38 -1.12 -8.96
N GLY A 444 35.66 -0.78 -8.94
CA GLY A 444 36.12 0.59 -8.66
C GLY A 444 36.24 0.96 -7.18
N PRO A 445 36.62 2.21 -6.88
CA PRO A 445 36.82 2.65 -5.51
C PRO A 445 35.49 2.86 -4.77
N PRO A 446 35.47 2.67 -3.44
CA PRO A 446 34.34 3.04 -2.60
C PRO A 446 34.16 4.55 -2.52
N VAL A 447 32.94 4.99 -2.22
CA VAL A 447 32.60 6.41 -2.01
C VAL A 447 31.96 6.58 -0.64
N THR A 448 32.40 7.60 0.12
CA THR A 448 31.98 7.80 1.52
C THR A 448 31.24 9.13 1.69
N LEU A 449 30.11 9.10 2.40
CA LEU A 449 29.36 10.26 2.86
C LEU A 449 29.46 10.38 4.38
N THR A 450 29.68 11.58 4.89
CA THR A 450 29.56 11.87 6.32
C THR A 450 28.14 12.30 6.63
N LEU A 451 27.45 11.54 7.47
CA LEU A 451 26.13 11.84 7.98
C LEU A 451 26.26 12.59 9.31
N ALA A 452 25.64 13.76 9.40
CA ALA A 452 25.59 14.55 10.63
C ALA A 452 24.12 14.73 11.06
N GLY A 453 23.84 14.59 12.35
CA GLY A 453 22.51 14.39 12.97
C GLY A 453 21.35 15.35 12.68
N GLY A 454 21.55 16.38 11.85
CA GLY A 454 20.50 17.32 11.47
C GLY A 454 20.65 17.90 10.06
N ALA A 455 21.63 17.43 9.28
CA ALA A 455 21.82 17.91 7.92
C ALA A 455 21.00 17.05 6.96
N ALA A 456 20.07 17.68 6.23
CA ALA A 456 19.48 17.06 5.06
C ALA A 456 20.44 17.22 3.87
N CYS A 457 20.61 16.17 3.06
CA CYS A 457 21.39 16.26 1.84
C CYS A 457 20.87 15.32 0.76
N VAL A 458 21.12 15.70 -0.49
CA VAL A 458 20.90 14.87 -1.67
C VAL A 458 22.21 14.80 -2.45
N ALA A 459 22.65 13.59 -2.76
CA ALA A 459 23.91 13.37 -3.47
C ALA A 459 23.71 12.34 -4.59
N ASP A 460 24.10 12.71 -5.81
CA ASP A 460 24.09 11.81 -6.96
C ASP A 460 25.30 10.89 -6.90
N TRP A 461 25.05 9.59 -7.03
CA TRP A 461 26.08 8.59 -7.20
C TRP A 461 26.36 8.42 -8.68
N GLN A 462 27.55 8.86 -9.11
CA GLN A 462 27.97 8.74 -10.50
C GLN A 462 28.96 7.59 -10.68
N GLY A 463 28.78 6.86 -11.79
CA GLY A 463 29.72 5.85 -12.28
C GLY A 463 30.21 6.16 -13.69
N ARG A 464 31.41 5.68 -14.03
CA ARG A 464 31.92 5.76 -15.41
C ARG A 464 31.34 4.67 -16.29
N ARG A 465 30.78 5.07 -17.44
CA ARG A 465 30.30 4.15 -18.48
C ARG A 465 31.45 3.61 -19.36
N GLY A 466 32.51 4.39 -19.53
CA GLY A 466 33.65 4.09 -20.39
C GLY A 466 34.94 4.82 -19.99
N GLY A 467 35.85 5.00 -20.96
CA GLY A 467 37.19 5.57 -20.73
C GLY A 467 37.33 7.08 -20.97
N GLY A 468 36.26 7.76 -21.42
CA GLY A 468 36.26 9.20 -21.69
C GLY A 468 36.26 10.04 -20.40
N ALA A 469 36.78 11.28 -20.48
CA ALA A 469 36.84 12.17 -19.32
C ALA A 469 35.45 12.64 -18.84
N ASP A 470 34.51 12.82 -19.78
CA ASP A 470 33.15 13.35 -19.54
C ASP A 470 32.06 12.27 -19.48
N ASP A 471 32.45 10.99 -19.45
CA ASP A 471 31.54 9.83 -19.58
C ASP A 471 31.00 9.35 -18.21
N TRP A 472 30.42 10.29 -17.46
CA TRP A 472 29.82 10.06 -16.14
C TRP A 472 28.30 9.96 -16.26
N VAL A 473 27.74 8.90 -15.70
CA VAL A 473 26.29 8.68 -15.64
C VAL A 473 25.85 8.45 -14.20
N THR A 474 24.62 8.87 -13.88
CA THR A 474 24.04 8.62 -12.56
C THR A 474 23.59 7.16 -12.47
N ILE A 475 24.10 6.44 -11.47
CA ILE A 475 23.75 5.05 -11.18
C ILE A 475 22.85 4.92 -9.95
N GLY A 476 22.71 6.00 -9.18
CA GLY A 476 21.87 6.07 -8.00
C GLY A 476 21.94 7.45 -7.35
N ARG A 477 21.17 7.63 -6.27
CA ARG A 477 21.13 8.85 -5.46
C ARG A 477 20.94 8.49 -4.00
N VAL A 478 21.60 9.24 -3.12
CA VAL A 478 21.41 9.15 -1.67
C VAL A 478 20.67 10.38 -1.18
N TYR A 479 19.61 10.14 -0.43
CA TYR A 479 18.84 11.14 0.28
C TYR A 479 19.07 10.94 1.77
N VAL A 480 19.43 12.01 2.47
CA VAL A 480 19.59 12.02 3.93
C VAL A 480 18.64 13.07 4.46
N ARG A 481 17.76 12.70 5.39
CA ARG A 481 16.87 13.66 6.04
C ARG A 481 16.52 13.26 7.48
N PRO A 482 16.30 14.25 8.36
CA PRO A 482 15.65 14.00 9.64
C PRO A 482 14.23 13.44 9.45
N ALA A 483 13.84 12.48 10.29
CA ALA A 483 12.50 11.92 10.35
C ALA A 483 12.13 11.72 11.83
N GLY A 484 11.43 12.70 12.41
CA GLY A 484 11.21 12.75 13.84
C GLY A 484 12.53 12.82 14.63
N ALA A 485 12.75 11.88 15.54
CA ALA A 485 13.98 11.77 16.33
C ALA A 485 15.08 10.92 15.65
N ARG A 486 14.79 10.34 14.48
CA ARG A 486 15.68 9.45 13.73
C ARG A 486 16.19 10.13 12.47
N LEU A 487 17.24 9.58 11.89
CA LEU A 487 17.75 9.98 10.58
C LEU A 487 17.37 8.90 9.57
N ARG A 488 16.71 9.30 8.48
CA ARG A 488 16.38 8.42 7.35
C ARG A 488 17.39 8.67 6.24
N VAL A 489 18.05 7.60 5.79
CA VAL A 489 18.83 7.59 4.56
C VAL A 489 18.14 6.70 3.55
N VAL A 490 17.94 7.19 2.33
CA VAL A 490 17.41 6.38 1.22
C VAL A 490 18.46 6.33 0.12
N LEU A 491 18.90 5.14 -0.24
CA LEU A 491 19.68 4.88 -1.43
C LEU A 491 18.71 4.42 -2.53
N ALA A 492 18.55 5.24 -3.56
CA ALA A 492 17.82 4.90 -4.76
C ALA A 492 18.81 4.50 -5.86
N LEU A 493 18.60 3.35 -6.49
CA LEU A 493 19.47 2.81 -7.54
C LEU A 493 18.72 2.80 -8.87
N CYS A 494 19.45 3.03 -9.96
CA CYS A 494 18.93 2.82 -11.31
C CYS A 494 18.60 1.32 -11.51
N PRO A 495 17.69 0.99 -12.44
CA PRO A 495 17.53 -0.39 -12.90
C PRO A 495 18.85 -0.99 -13.37
N THR A 496 19.00 -2.31 -13.38
CA THR A 496 20.19 -2.96 -13.98
C THR A 496 20.01 -3.26 -15.47
N LEU A 497 18.79 -3.07 -15.98
CA LEU A 497 18.48 -3.02 -17.40
C LEU A 497 17.43 -1.94 -17.64
N ASN A 498 17.75 -0.95 -18.48
CA ASN A 498 16.81 0.08 -18.87
C ASN A 498 16.74 0.18 -20.40
N HIS A 499 15.59 -0.17 -20.97
CA HIS A 499 15.38 -0.13 -22.42
C HIS A 499 15.06 1.28 -22.95
N ASP A 500 14.44 2.12 -22.11
CA ASP A 500 14.01 3.47 -22.48
C ASP A 500 15.18 4.47 -22.39
N ASP A 501 16.03 4.31 -21.37
CA ASP A 501 17.24 5.10 -21.18
C ASP A 501 18.42 4.22 -20.69
N PRO A 502 19.22 3.67 -21.62
CA PRO A 502 20.39 2.85 -21.28
C PRO A 502 21.47 3.57 -20.46
N ASP A 503 21.40 4.90 -20.33
CA ASP A 503 22.37 5.71 -19.59
C ASP A 503 22.00 5.78 -18.10
N LEU A 504 20.74 5.48 -17.76
CA LEU A 504 20.24 5.35 -16.39
C LEU A 504 20.19 3.88 -15.97
N THR A 505 21.38 3.26 -15.86
CA THR A 505 21.53 1.85 -15.46
C THR A 505 22.60 1.69 -14.37
N ALA A 506 22.29 0.94 -13.31
CA ALA A 506 23.25 0.55 -12.28
C ALA A 506 23.94 -0.78 -12.63
N PRO A 507 25.27 -0.91 -12.42
CA PRO A 507 25.94 -2.20 -12.59
C PRO A 507 25.36 -3.30 -11.70
N PRO A 508 24.92 -4.46 -12.20
CA PRO A 508 24.49 -5.55 -11.32
C PRO A 508 25.66 -6.10 -10.52
N GLY A 509 25.39 -6.63 -9.32
CA GLY A 509 26.41 -7.31 -8.51
C GLY A 509 26.39 -6.95 -7.03
N ALA A 510 27.57 -7.09 -6.41
CA ALA A 510 27.78 -6.95 -4.97
C ALA A 510 28.14 -5.51 -4.61
N TYR A 511 27.23 -4.83 -3.94
CA TYR A 511 27.43 -3.49 -3.40
C TYR A 511 27.69 -3.57 -1.89
N GLY A 512 28.86 -3.12 -1.44
CA GLY A 512 29.13 -3.01 0.00
C GLY A 512 28.43 -1.78 0.59
N ILE A 513 27.73 -1.96 1.71
CA ILE A 513 27.17 -0.89 2.54
C ILE A 513 27.87 -1.00 3.90
N ALA A 514 28.74 -0.04 4.21
CA ALA A 514 29.49 -0.01 5.47
C ALA A 514 29.17 1.26 6.26
N LEU A 515 28.95 1.09 7.56
CA LEU A 515 28.71 2.17 8.50
C LEU A 515 29.83 2.20 9.54
N PHE A 516 30.33 3.39 9.86
CA PHE A 516 31.32 3.59 10.91
C PHE A 516 30.92 4.76 11.82
N ASN A 517 30.87 4.50 13.12
CA ASN A 517 30.45 5.47 14.13
C ASN A 517 31.62 6.35 14.58
N GLU A 518 31.62 7.58 14.08
CA GLU A 518 32.60 8.62 14.44
C GLU A 518 32.14 9.45 15.66
N GLY A 519 30.90 9.27 16.11
CA GLY A 519 30.31 9.98 17.24
C GLY A 519 30.64 9.37 18.60
N ALA A 520 30.22 10.05 19.66
CA ALA A 520 30.46 9.62 21.04
C ALA A 520 29.36 8.71 21.61
N ALA A 521 28.21 8.60 20.94
CA ALA A 521 27.07 7.79 21.36
C ALA A 521 26.92 6.53 20.50
N ARG A 522 26.32 5.48 21.07
CA ARG A 522 25.92 4.26 20.34
C ARG A 522 24.86 4.62 19.29
N VAL A 523 24.99 4.06 18.09
CA VAL A 523 24.03 4.21 16.97
C VAL A 523 23.54 2.84 16.56
N THR A 524 22.22 2.69 16.43
CA THR A 524 21.59 1.52 15.83
C THR A 524 21.10 1.89 14.44
N ALA A 525 21.42 1.06 13.45
CA ALA A 525 21.01 1.20 12.07
C ALA A 525 20.14 0.01 11.66
N ALA A 526 18.89 0.25 11.26
CA ALA A 526 18.07 -0.72 10.55
C ALA A 526 18.20 -0.47 9.05
N ILE A 527 18.59 -1.49 8.29
CA ILE A 527 18.79 -1.43 6.85
C ILE A 527 17.74 -2.33 6.20
N ASP A 528 16.88 -1.75 5.38
CA ASP A 528 15.80 -2.44 4.70
C ASP A 528 15.92 -2.27 3.19
N VAL A 529 15.91 -3.38 2.46
CA VAL A 529 15.75 -3.36 1.00
C VAL A 529 14.26 -3.35 0.71
N GLN A 530 13.82 -2.38 -0.07
CA GLN A 530 12.41 -2.28 -0.40
C GLN A 530 11.99 -3.41 -1.35
N ARG A 531 10.71 -3.74 -1.29
CA ARG A 531 10.09 -4.73 -2.16
C ARG A 531 10.19 -4.33 -3.64
N ASP A 532 10.50 -5.30 -4.47
CA ASP A 532 10.71 -5.12 -5.91
C ASP A 532 10.08 -6.25 -6.77
N ASP A 533 9.61 -7.34 -6.14
CA ASP A 533 8.89 -8.42 -6.82
C ASP A 533 7.45 -8.04 -7.16
N ALA A 534 6.97 -8.47 -8.33
CA ALA A 534 5.59 -8.27 -8.78
C ALA A 534 4.63 -9.28 -8.14
N LEU A 535 3.35 -8.88 -7.95
CA LEU A 535 2.28 -9.83 -7.67
C LEU A 535 2.05 -10.78 -8.87
N ASP A 536 1.57 -12.00 -8.62
CA ASP A 536 1.44 -13.09 -9.63
C ASP A 536 0.72 -12.69 -10.94
N ASP A 537 -0.16 -11.69 -10.87
CA ASP A 537 -0.95 -11.20 -12.01
C ASP A 537 -0.29 -10.08 -12.82
N TYR A 538 0.84 -9.56 -12.35
CA TYR A 538 1.59 -8.47 -12.98
C TYR A 538 2.85 -9.00 -13.69
N PRO A 539 3.32 -8.33 -14.76
CA PRO A 539 4.60 -8.68 -15.37
C PRO A 539 5.73 -8.59 -14.35
N ALA A 540 6.55 -9.63 -14.25
CA ALA A 540 7.77 -9.61 -13.46
C ALA A 540 8.80 -8.70 -14.15
N ALA A 541 8.72 -7.40 -13.86
CA ALA A 541 9.70 -6.41 -14.29
C ALA A 541 10.87 -6.33 -13.31
N GLY A 542 10.58 -6.43 -12.01
CA GLY A 542 11.59 -6.33 -10.96
C GLY A 542 12.24 -7.65 -10.59
N ARG A 543 13.44 -7.57 -10.03
CA ARG A 543 14.20 -8.70 -9.49
C ARG A 543 14.74 -8.34 -8.11
N GLN A 544 14.03 -8.80 -7.08
CA GLN A 544 14.32 -8.53 -5.67
C GLN A 544 15.81 -8.60 -5.32
N ALA A 545 16.38 -7.43 -5.05
CA ALA A 545 17.68 -7.32 -4.40
C ALA A 545 17.59 -7.80 -2.94
N TYR A 546 18.69 -8.33 -2.41
CA TYR A 546 18.75 -8.83 -1.04
C TYR A 546 20.09 -8.51 -0.39
N LEU A 547 20.12 -8.50 0.94
CA LEU A 547 21.32 -8.34 1.75
C LEU A 547 21.97 -9.71 1.98
N ASP A 548 23.29 -9.69 1.91
CA ASP A 548 24.17 -10.84 2.06
C ASP A 548 25.27 -10.50 3.06
N HIS A 549 25.73 -11.53 3.76
CA HIS A 549 26.77 -11.46 4.78
C HIS A 549 27.30 -12.87 5.03
N PRO A 550 28.60 -13.08 5.36
CA PRO A 550 29.15 -14.42 5.61
C PRO A 550 28.42 -15.27 6.67
N SER A 551 27.62 -14.64 7.55
CA SER A 551 26.79 -15.36 8.52
C SER A 551 25.55 -16.04 7.91
N VAL A 552 25.10 -15.60 6.73
CA VAL A 552 23.97 -16.18 5.98
C VAL A 552 24.28 -17.63 5.55
N ASP A 553 25.57 -17.94 5.32
CA ASP A 553 26.03 -19.28 4.92
C ASP A 553 25.86 -20.35 6.02
N ALA A 554 25.45 -19.98 7.23
CA ALA A 554 25.15 -20.92 8.30
C ALA A 554 23.92 -21.79 7.95
N VAL A 555 23.94 -23.06 8.37
CA VAL A 555 22.77 -23.94 8.21
C VAL A 555 21.67 -23.47 9.17
N ASP A 556 20.53 -23.10 8.59
CA ASP A 556 19.33 -22.73 9.30
C ASP A 556 18.71 -23.97 9.96
N PRO A 557 18.52 -23.99 11.29
CA PRO A 557 17.89 -25.13 11.96
C PRO A 557 16.42 -25.36 11.58
N GLU A 558 15.70 -24.36 11.04
CA GLU A 558 14.26 -24.47 10.71
C GLU A 558 13.99 -25.10 9.33
N THR A 559 14.87 -24.84 8.36
CA THR A 559 14.74 -25.30 6.96
C THR A 559 15.83 -26.28 6.55
N LEU A 560 16.94 -26.36 7.30
CA LEU A 560 18.16 -27.08 6.96
C LEU A 560 18.85 -26.56 5.68
N LEU A 561 18.53 -25.32 5.27
CA LEU A 561 19.12 -24.62 4.13
C LEU A 561 20.15 -23.58 4.59
N ARG A 562 20.92 -23.03 3.65
CA ARG A 562 21.91 -21.95 3.86
C ARG A 562 21.42 -20.67 3.20
N ASP A 563 20.32 -20.15 3.72
CA ASP A 563 19.57 -19.03 3.14
C ASP A 563 19.30 -17.91 4.14
N MET A 564 19.45 -18.17 5.45
CA MET A 564 19.31 -17.15 6.50
C MET A 564 20.21 -17.44 7.71
N PRO A 565 20.84 -16.42 8.32
CA PRO A 565 21.67 -16.60 9.50
C PRO A 565 20.84 -16.97 10.72
N ARG A 566 21.46 -17.64 11.70
CA ARG A 566 20.83 -17.82 13.02
C ARG A 566 20.62 -16.45 13.67
N PRO A 567 19.53 -16.24 14.44
CA PRO A 567 19.32 -14.98 15.15
C PRO A 567 20.56 -14.55 15.96
N GLY A 568 20.99 -13.30 15.78
CA GLY A 568 22.16 -12.73 16.46
C GLY A 568 23.51 -13.09 15.85
N GLN A 569 23.57 -13.83 14.74
CA GLN A 569 24.82 -14.09 14.00
C GLN A 569 24.94 -13.12 12.82
N GLY A 570 25.58 -11.98 13.06
CA GLY A 570 25.80 -10.94 12.05
C GLY A 570 24.61 -9.98 11.86
N PRO A 571 24.76 -8.99 10.98
CA PRO A 571 23.79 -7.91 10.81
C PRO A 571 22.53 -8.33 10.05
N VAL A 572 22.62 -9.20 9.03
CA VAL A 572 21.44 -9.70 8.31
C VAL A 572 20.53 -10.47 9.27
N SER A 573 19.24 -10.14 9.29
CA SER A 573 18.31 -10.64 10.30
C SER A 573 16.96 -11.04 9.71
N ARG A 574 16.39 -12.12 10.25
CA ARG A 574 14.99 -12.53 10.02
C ARG A 574 14.00 -11.83 10.95
N LEU A 575 14.47 -11.33 12.09
CA LEU A 575 13.69 -10.52 13.02
C LEU A 575 13.70 -9.07 12.53
N GLY A 576 12.57 -8.35 12.66
CA GLY A 576 12.43 -6.97 12.17
C GLY A 576 11.84 -6.91 10.75
N THR A 577 11.30 -8.02 10.28
CA THR A 577 10.74 -8.22 8.94
C THR A 577 9.22 -8.05 8.90
N ILE A 578 8.60 -7.61 10.01
CA ILE A 578 7.20 -7.19 10.00
C ILE A 578 7.02 -6.05 9.00
N SER A 579 5.90 -6.02 8.30
CA SER A 579 5.64 -4.98 7.31
C SER A 579 5.72 -3.60 7.96
N ALA A 580 6.36 -2.64 7.27
CA ALA A 580 6.45 -1.26 7.74
C ALA A 580 5.12 -0.48 7.66
N HIS A 581 4.02 -1.17 7.35
CA HIS A 581 2.66 -0.67 7.48
C HIS A 581 1.93 -1.24 8.71
N ALA A 582 2.53 -2.21 9.38
CA ALA A 582 1.91 -3.04 10.41
C ALA A 582 2.62 -2.86 11.77
N THR A 583 3.08 -1.65 12.07
CA THR A 583 3.75 -1.28 13.32
C THR A 583 3.07 -0.16 14.09
N ALA A 584 1.92 0.34 13.61
CA ALA A 584 1.08 1.28 14.36
C ALA A 584 0.80 0.78 15.79
N ASP A 585 0.97 1.65 16.77
CA ASP A 585 0.62 1.41 18.18
C ASP A 585 -0.84 1.82 18.43
N ALA A 586 -1.77 0.99 17.98
CA ALA A 586 -3.21 1.22 18.12
C ALA A 586 -3.95 -0.11 18.32
N ASP A 587 -4.71 -0.23 19.42
CA ASP A 587 -5.46 -1.45 19.79
C ASP A 587 -6.46 -1.90 18.71
N ALA A 588 -6.91 -0.96 17.88
CA ALA A 588 -7.87 -1.19 16.81
C ALA A 588 -7.22 -1.59 15.48
N VAL A 589 -5.88 -1.60 15.40
CA VAL A 589 -5.11 -2.07 14.25
C VAL A 589 -4.54 -3.45 14.57
N ILE A 590 -5.17 -4.49 14.00
CA ILE A 590 -4.86 -5.88 14.26
C ILE A 590 -3.89 -6.42 13.20
N VAL A 591 -2.70 -6.81 13.60
CA VAL A 591 -1.66 -7.35 12.72
C VAL A 591 -1.63 -8.87 12.80
N VAL A 592 -1.71 -9.51 11.64
CA VAL A 592 -1.92 -10.96 11.53
C VAL A 592 -0.75 -11.65 10.84
N GLY A 593 -0.06 -12.51 11.59
CA GLY A 593 0.93 -13.46 11.07
C GLY A 593 0.27 -14.66 10.36
N ALA A 594 1.08 -15.43 9.64
CA ALA A 594 0.64 -16.65 8.97
C ALA A 594 1.18 -17.90 9.68
N ALA A 595 0.34 -18.92 9.79
CA ALA A 595 0.68 -20.22 10.38
C ALA A 595 0.28 -21.39 9.47
N PHE A 596 0.84 -22.57 9.75
CA PHE A 596 0.42 -23.83 9.12
C PHE A 596 -0.81 -24.43 9.81
N GLY A 597 -1.77 -24.94 9.02
CA GLY A 597 -3.05 -25.45 9.51
C GLY A 597 -3.10 -26.96 9.83
N ARG A 598 -2.81 -27.81 8.84
CA ARG A 598 -3.00 -29.28 8.87
C ARG A 598 -1.90 -30.03 9.63
N ASP A 599 -0.69 -29.52 9.71
CA ASP A 599 0.47 -30.29 10.20
C ASP A 599 0.48 -30.61 11.71
N ALA A 600 -0.56 -30.29 12.48
CA ALA A 600 -0.64 -30.40 13.95
C ALA A 600 0.46 -29.64 14.73
N ARG A 601 1.50 -29.14 14.05
CA ARG A 601 2.55 -28.29 14.56
C ARG A 601 2.01 -26.86 14.53
N ALA A 602 1.82 -26.26 15.70
CA ALA A 602 1.49 -24.84 15.84
C ALA A 602 2.75 -24.01 15.51
N GLU A 603 3.15 -24.02 14.23
CA GLU A 603 4.32 -23.34 13.68
C GLU A 603 3.86 -22.20 12.75
N ALA A 604 4.60 -21.10 12.76
CA ALA A 604 4.39 -20.05 11.78
C ALA A 604 4.82 -20.51 10.38
N ALA A 605 4.19 -19.94 9.36
CA ALA A 605 4.60 -20.09 7.98
C ALA A 605 6.01 -19.50 7.79
N LEU A 606 6.82 -20.12 6.95
CA LEU A 606 8.24 -19.77 6.81
C LEU A 606 8.49 -18.34 6.33
N TYR A 607 7.51 -17.72 5.66
CA TYR A 607 7.59 -16.33 5.19
C TYR A 607 7.06 -15.30 6.20
N SER A 608 6.30 -15.72 7.22
CA SER A 608 5.55 -14.79 8.08
C SER A 608 6.48 -13.81 8.79
N GLY A 609 6.29 -12.52 8.56
CA GLY A 609 7.09 -11.44 9.14
C GLY A 609 7.15 -11.50 10.67
N ALA A 610 8.28 -11.10 11.23
CA ALA A 610 8.53 -11.07 12.67
C ALA A 610 8.95 -9.68 13.15
N GLY A 611 8.47 -9.28 14.32
CA GLY A 611 8.96 -8.09 15.01
C GLY A 611 10.39 -8.28 15.57
N ALA A 612 11.04 -7.18 15.93
CA ALA A 612 12.36 -7.17 16.59
C ALA A 612 12.53 -6.10 17.67
N GLY A 613 11.65 -5.09 17.72
CA GLY A 613 11.82 -3.91 18.55
C GLY A 613 10.78 -3.77 19.68
N PRO A 614 10.96 -2.76 20.56
CA PRO A 614 9.95 -2.38 21.54
C PRO A 614 8.67 -1.85 20.86
N GLU A 615 8.83 -1.14 19.75
CA GLU A 615 7.78 -0.58 18.88
C GLU A 615 6.76 -1.65 18.45
N ARG A 616 7.27 -2.74 17.86
CA ARG A 616 6.45 -3.88 17.44
C ARG A 616 7.23 -5.17 17.60
N ARG A 617 6.98 -5.86 18.71
CA ARG A 617 7.72 -7.07 19.08
C ARG A 617 7.21 -8.33 18.37
N TRP A 618 5.93 -8.37 18.02
CA TRP A 618 5.25 -9.47 17.33
C TRP A 618 3.96 -8.95 16.65
N PRO A 619 3.40 -9.69 15.66
CA PRO A 619 2.00 -9.55 15.29
C PRO A 619 1.09 -9.83 16.49
N ASP A 620 -0.15 -9.37 16.45
CA ASP A 620 -1.08 -9.56 17.58
C ASP A 620 -1.48 -11.03 17.72
N LEU A 621 -1.68 -11.69 16.59
CA LEU A 621 -1.97 -13.11 16.48
C LEU A 621 -1.56 -13.62 15.09
N ALA A 622 -1.69 -14.91 14.86
CA ALA A 622 -1.59 -15.51 13.54
C ALA A 622 -2.89 -16.19 13.12
N ALA A 623 -3.05 -16.44 11.84
CA ALA A 623 -4.08 -17.33 11.29
C ALA A 623 -3.50 -18.23 10.21
N THR A 624 -4.25 -19.24 9.80
CA THR A 624 -3.76 -20.22 8.81
C THR A 624 -3.50 -19.54 7.46
N GLY A 625 -2.24 -19.40 7.06
CA GLY A 625 -1.84 -18.90 5.74
C GLY A 625 -1.48 -20.02 4.76
N ASP A 626 -1.16 -21.20 5.29
CA ASP A 626 -0.85 -22.41 4.52
C ASP A 626 -1.49 -23.64 5.15
N GLU A 627 -1.95 -24.59 4.35
CA GLU A 627 -2.43 -25.85 4.90
C GLU A 627 -1.28 -26.68 5.50
N SER A 628 -0.17 -26.87 4.78
CA SER A 628 1.03 -27.53 5.30
C SER A 628 2.29 -27.12 4.53
N ARG A 629 3.47 -27.59 4.96
CA ARG A 629 4.71 -27.40 4.18
C ARG A 629 4.64 -28.06 2.80
N SER A 630 3.97 -29.21 2.69
CA SER A 630 3.83 -29.96 1.42
C SER A 630 2.66 -29.48 0.57
N HIS A 631 1.67 -28.84 1.19
CA HIS A 631 0.49 -28.29 0.55
C HIS A 631 0.37 -26.82 0.93
N PRO A 632 1.22 -25.95 0.37
CA PRO A 632 1.13 -24.53 0.63
C PRO A 632 -0.18 -23.96 0.08
N GLY A 633 -0.65 -22.95 0.79
CA GLY A 633 -1.77 -22.09 0.46
C GLY A 633 -3.13 -22.57 0.94
N ILE A 634 -4.07 -21.64 1.02
CA ILE A 634 -5.47 -21.88 1.36
C ILE A 634 -6.30 -21.85 0.08
N LEU A 635 -7.17 -22.84 -0.07
CA LEU A 635 -8.12 -22.88 -1.18
C LEU A 635 -9.30 -21.93 -0.89
N GLY A 636 -9.67 -21.14 -1.90
CA GLY A 636 -10.76 -20.17 -1.84
C GLY A 636 -11.27 -19.84 -3.24
N ALA A 637 -12.14 -18.85 -3.35
CA ALA A 637 -12.64 -18.34 -4.63
C ALA A 637 -11.49 -17.98 -5.59
N GLY A 638 -11.64 -18.33 -6.86
CA GLY A 638 -10.90 -17.69 -7.94
C GLY A 638 -11.66 -16.48 -8.47
N THR A 639 -11.25 -15.94 -9.62
CA THR A 639 -11.77 -14.67 -10.13
C THR A 639 -13.24 -14.70 -10.56
N LEU A 640 -13.69 -15.82 -11.11
CA LEU A 640 -15.04 -16.01 -11.63
C LEU A 640 -15.77 -17.06 -10.81
N SER A 641 -17.11 -17.01 -10.81
CA SER A 641 -17.91 -18.06 -10.17
C SER A 641 -17.54 -19.45 -10.66
N ALA A 642 -17.66 -20.44 -9.77
CA ALA A 642 -17.20 -21.82 -9.97
C ALA A 642 -15.68 -22.01 -10.23
N SER A 643 -14.85 -20.97 -10.11
CA SER A 643 -13.39 -21.13 -10.07
C SER A 643 -12.86 -21.11 -8.63
N ALA A 644 -11.75 -21.81 -8.41
CA ALA A 644 -11.06 -21.84 -7.12
C ALA A 644 -9.55 -21.68 -7.34
N ALA A 645 -8.91 -21.01 -6.40
CA ALA A 645 -7.48 -20.71 -6.41
C ALA A 645 -6.86 -20.96 -5.03
N THR A 646 -5.56 -21.20 -5.01
CA THR A 646 -4.79 -21.37 -3.77
C THR A 646 -3.77 -20.27 -3.65
N TYR A 647 -3.83 -19.51 -2.56
CA TYR A 647 -2.84 -18.49 -2.23
C TYR A 647 -2.18 -18.78 -0.89
N SER A 648 -0.91 -18.42 -0.79
CA SER A 648 -0.13 -18.40 0.44
C SER A 648 0.19 -16.96 0.81
N GLY A 649 0.22 -16.65 2.10
CA GLY A 649 0.62 -15.32 2.55
C GLY A 649 -0.03 -14.89 3.85
N THR A 650 0.57 -13.89 4.48
CA THR A 650 -0.10 -13.13 5.54
C THR A 650 -1.35 -12.39 5.03
N SER A 651 -1.39 -12.06 3.73
CA SER A 651 -2.58 -11.54 3.03
C SER A 651 -3.75 -12.54 2.94
N VAL A 652 -3.49 -13.83 3.17
CA VAL A 652 -4.49 -14.91 3.26
C VAL A 652 -4.92 -15.15 4.71
N ALA A 653 -4.01 -14.95 5.66
CA ALA A 653 -4.29 -15.08 7.09
C ALA A 653 -5.16 -13.92 7.61
N ALA A 654 -4.81 -12.67 7.29
CA ALA A 654 -5.50 -11.45 7.71
C ALA A 654 -7.02 -11.44 7.44
N PRO A 655 -7.53 -11.75 6.23
CA PRO A 655 -8.97 -11.71 5.96
C PRO A 655 -9.77 -12.75 6.75
N GLN A 656 -9.15 -13.87 7.16
CA GLN A 656 -9.84 -14.83 8.02
C GLN A 656 -10.04 -14.30 9.44
N VAL A 657 -9.09 -13.49 9.95
CA VAL A 657 -9.25 -12.76 11.22
C VAL A 657 -10.30 -11.66 11.07
N THR A 658 -10.32 -10.95 9.94
CA THR A 658 -11.38 -9.98 9.61
C THR A 658 -12.76 -10.61 9.75
N ARG A 659 -12.99 -11.78 9.14
CA ARG A 659 -14.24 -12.53 9.30
C ARG A 659 -14.56 -12.83 10.77
N ALA A 660 -13.57 -13.34 11.51
CA ALA A 660 -13.75 -13.73 12.91
C ALA A 660 -14.10 -12.54 13.83
N ILE A 661 -13.55 -11.35 13.57
CA ILE A 661 -13.91 -10.11 14.29
C ILE A 661 -15.36 -9.73 13.98
N VAL A 662 -15.78 -9.82 12.71
CA VAL A 662 -17.17 -9.55 12.32
C VAL A 662 -18.13 -10.53 13.00
N ASP A 663 -17.79 -11.82 13.07
CA ASP A 663 -18.56 -12.83 13.80
C ASP A 663 -18.65 -12.49 15.31
N GLN A 664 -17.52 -12.12 15.91
CA GLN A 664 -17.44 -11.74 17.33
C GLN A 664 -18.34 -10.54 17.67
N TRP A 665 -18.31 -9.48 16.85
CA TRP A 665 -19.11 -8.28 17.09
C TRP A 665 -20.61 -8.54 16.90
N ARG A 666 -20.99 -9.40 15.94
CA ARG A 666 -22.40 -9.79 15.77
C ARG A 666 -22.91 -10.62 16.93
N ALA A 667 -22.12 -11.57 17.43
CA ALA A 667 -22.53 -12.46 18.52
C ALA A 667 -22.84 -11.70 19.82
N LYS A 668 -22.20 -10.55 20.06
CA LYS A 668 -22.38 -9.73 21.27
C LYS A 668 -23.68 -8.90 21.26
N GLY A 669 -24.40 -8.81 20.14
CA GLY A 669 -25.71 -8.15 20.02
C GLY A 669 -25.77 -6.64 20.33
N THR A 670 -24.68 -6.07 20.86
CA THR A 670 -24.51 -4.65 21.20
C THR A 670 -23.28 -4.14 20.46
N ILE A 671 -23.54 -3.38 19.42
CA ILE A 671 -22.58 -3.13 18.34
C ILE A 671 -21.74 -1.85 18.57
N GLY A 672 -22.21 -0.93 19.41
CA GLY A 672 -21.44 0.27 19.80
C GLY A 672 -20.46 -0.04 20.94
N THR A 673 -19.18 0.29 20.76
CA THR A 673 -18.05 0.22 21.72
C THR A 673 -17.31 -1.12 21.92
N THR A 674 -17.70 -2.24 21.30
CA THR A 674 -17.03 -3.53 21.55
C THR A 674 -15.59 -3.54 20.99
N PRO A 675 -14.54 -3.61 21.82
CA PRO A 675 -13.17 -3.80 21.34
C PRO A 675 -12.99 -5.19 20.73
N VAL A 676 -11.97 -5.36 19.90
CA VAL A 676 -11.56 -6.68 19.43
C VAL A 676 -11.04 -7.49 20.62
N ASP A 677 -11.69 -8.61 20.91
CA ASP A 677 -11.28 -9.51 21.98
C ASP A 677 -10.42 -10.64 21.38
N ILE A 678 -9.11 -10.41 21.36
CA ILE A 678 -8.12 -11.38 20.83
C ILE A 678 -8.21 -12.70 21.60
N GLY A 679 -8.43 -12.67 22.91
CA GLY A 679 -8.57 -13.88 23.72
C GLY A 679 -9.71 -14.78 23.24
N ALA A 680 -10.85 -14.19 22.89
CA ALA A 680 -11.98 -14.92 22.29
C ALA A 680 -11.69 -15.43 20.87
N LEU A 681 -10.87 -14.73 20.06
CA LEU A 681 -10.42 -15.23 18.75
C LEU A 681 -9.48 -16.45 18.87
N LEU A 682 -8.75 -16.53 19.99
CA LEU A 682 -7.85 -17.63 20.32
C LEU A 682 -8.53 -18.78 21.07
N ALA A 683 -9.75 -18.60 21.60
CA ALA A 683 -10.44 -19.60 22.40
C ALA A 683 -10.71 -20.89 21.60
N GLY A 684 -10.07 -21.99 22.01
CA GLY A 684 -10.10 -23.27 21.29
C GLY A 684 -9.08 -23.39 20.15
N GLY A 685 -8.18 -22.41 19.99
CA GLY A 685 -6.97 -22.51 19.20
C GLY A 685 -5.96 -23.50 19.79
N ARG A 686 -4.92 -23.84 19.04
CA ARG A 686 -3.89 -24.78 19.49
C ARG A 686 -2.95 -24.08 20.48
N PRO A 687 -2.60 -24.71 21.63
CA PRO A 687 -1.58 -24.17 22.51
C PRO A 687 -0.25 -24.06 21.75
N LEU A 688 0.35 -22.88 21.80
CA LEU A 688 1.59 -22.59 21.07
C LEU A 688 2.77 -23.35 21.72
N PRO A 689 3.73 -23.85 20.93
CA PRO A 689 5.09 -24.02 21.45
C PRO A 689 5.57 -22.64 21.93
N ALA A 690 6.15 -22.57 23.12
CA ALA A 690 6.74 -21.32 23.58
C ALA A 690 7.81 -20.85 22.57
N ARG A 691 7.79 -19.54 22.23
CA ARG A 691 8.86 -18.72 21.61
C ARG A 691 8.85 -18.41 20.10
N ASP A 692 7.84 -18.78 19.31
CA ASP A 692 7.78 -18.27 17.92
C ASP A 692 7.14 -16.87 17.88
N THR A 693 7.96 -15.83 17.72
CA THR A 693 7.49 -14.42 17.72
C THR A 693 6.57 -14.10 16.55
N ARG A 694 6.51 -14.92 15.49
CA ARG A 694 5.62 -14.74 14.34
C ARG A 694 4.15 -15.08 14.64
N LEU A 695 3.89 -15.77 15.75
CA LEU A 695 2.55 -16.23 16.12
C LEU A 695 1.78 -15.26 17.03
N GLY A 696 2.45 -14.22 17.53
CA GLY A 696 1.82 -13.28 18.46
C GLY A 696 1.27 -13.98 19.71
N ALA A 697 0.04 -13.64 20.07
CA ALA A 697 -0.66 -14.27 21.18
C ALA A 697 -1.14 -15.71 20.88
N GLY A 698 -1.17 -16.15 19.62
CA GLY A 698 -1.71 -17.46 19.26
C GLY A 698 -2.17 -17.57 17.81
N ILE A 699 -2.57 -18.78 17.42
CA ILE A 699 -3.22 -19.02 16.13
C ILE A 699 -4.73 -18.92 16.34
N ALA A 700 -5.37 -17.95 15.69
CA ALA A 700 -6.82 -17.77 15.72
C ALA A 700 -7.56 -18.99 15.18
N ARG A 701 -8.70 -19.26 15.80
CA ARG A 701 -9.64 -20.25 15.30
C ARG A 701 -10.46 -19.63 14.16
N THR A 702 -10.04 -19.88 12.93
CA THR A 702 -10.77 -19.43 11.76
C THR A 702 -11.66 -20.56 11.25
N ALA A 703 -12.98 -20.34 11.27
CA ALA A 703 -13.90 -21.24 10.58
C ALA A 703 -13.82 -20.93 9.07
N PRO A 704 -13.71 -21.94 8.19
CA PRO A 704 -13.90 -21.72 6.77
C PRO A 704 -15.26 -21.04 6.55
N GLY A 705 -15.32 -20.05 5.65
CA GLY A 705 -16.61 -19.57 5.18
C GLY A 705 -17.44 -20.71 4.62
N ARG A 706 -18.76 -20.65 4.81
CA ARG A 706 -19.62 -21.75 4.35
C ARG A 706 -19.50 -21.91 2.83
N GLY A 707 -19.55 -23.16 2.38
CA GLY A 707 -19.37 -23.52 0.97
C GLY A 707 -18.04 -23.08 0.34
N ARG A 708 -17.04 -22.65 1.14
CA ARG A 708 -15.70 -22.38 0.61
C ARG A 708 -15.14 -23.67 0.04
N PRO A 709 -14.52 -23.65 -1.16
CA PRO A 709 -13.80 -24.81 -1.65
C PRO A 709 -12.75 -25.26 -0.62
N ILE A 710 -12.73 -26.55 -0.30
CA ILE A 710 -11.73 -27.16 0.59
C ILE A 710 -10.99 -28.25 -0.18
N ARG A 711 -9.68 -28.40 0.05
CA ARG A 711 -8.98 -29.56 -0.50
C ARG A 711 -9.54 -30.82 0.17
N ARG A 712 -9.87 -31.83 -0.63
CA ARG A 712 -10.29 -33.15 -0.14
C ARG A 712 -9.24 -33.66 0.84
N GLU A 713 -9.68 -34.14 2.00
CA GLU A 713 -8.78 -34.89 2.85
C GLU A 713 -8.40 -36.18 2.11
N PRO A 714 -7.12 -36.57 2.09
CA PRO A 714 -6.77 -37.91 1.63
C PRO A 714 -7.47 -38.91 2.56
N ASP A 715 -8.29 -39.77 1.97
CA ASP A 715 -8.97 -40.89 2.66
C ASP A 715 -7.99 -41.84 3.37
#